data_AF-A0A818TMV3-F1
#
_entry.id   AF-A0A818TMV3-F1
#
_cell.length_a   1.000
_cell.length_b   1.000
_cell.length_c   1.000
_cell.angle_alpha   90.00
_cell.angle_beta   90.00
_cell.angle_gamma   90.00
#
_symmetry.space_group_name_H-M   'P 1'
#
loop_
_entity.id
_entity.type
_entity.pdbx_description
1 polymer ?
#
loop_
_entity_poly.entity_id
_entity_poly.type
_entity_poly.pdbx_seq_one_letter_code
_entity_poly.pdbx_strand_id
1 'polypeptide(L)'
;MSSIPLFQCQINTDDVNFIGNILKKQNFIQQCTSSTFIKSNVDYNIQVDLSQSFEFPSIICYCSTVSKSLPDLLSLLKPNSSSTINLIILKQSSDLIDWNSLINLISTYNLSLNIVNDENNLLKKLYEIINNLVKPKIEKKSISIKQKNHNSYINVQGQENIFYHVSKLTREKRAAALGQRGAFRGSTVWLTGLSGAGKSTVAFALEEYIVSKGLPAYCLDGDNIRCGLNKNLGFSDTDRVENIRRIAEVAKLFADAGLMCIVAFISPFVEDRECARKLHEDSQIPFIEVFVNTPLSICEERDTKGLYHKARQGLLKNFTGIDAPYQAPAHPEVIIDTSIISIDRSIEMIIGKLAERNVLSPTLILAVHELFMDEDMREKALIEFPNLNKLDITELDLQWIQVLSEGWATPLAGFMREVEYLQCLHFGCLMKGHIANQTIPIVLPCTTEDKERLKSSSTIALCYNGKFVAVLKKPEFYEHRKEERCARIFGTINSEHPHIKMILESGDWLIGGDLEVLERIRWNDDLDQFRLTPNELREHFREMKADTVFAFQLRNPIHNGHSLLMETTRQWLKDHGFHNPVLLLHPLGGWTKEDDVPLAVRMAQHQAFLNEDTDDRLDRSRTVLAIFPSPMSYAGPTEVQWHAKARMCTGANFYIVGRDPAGLPHPSDKSKDLYDPTHGSKVLTMAPGLNQLHILPFKVAAYHRTLKTMAFYDPNKHDEFDFISGTRMRKIARNGEQPPDGFMVPAGWKVLANYYQSLSKESGDITKN
;
A
#
# COMPACT_ATOMS: atom_id res chain seq x y z
N MET A 1 26.04 -56.61 -0.90
CA MET A 1 26.36 -55.75 0.25
C MET A 1 25.11 -55.65 1.11
N SER A 2 25.28 -55.81 2.42
CA SER A 2 24.27 -56.14 3.43
C SER A 2 23.04 -55.22 3.46
N SER A 3 21.86 -55.85 3.59
CA SER A 3 20.54 -55.25 3.77
C SER A 3 20.46 -54.35 5.00
N ILE A 4 19.94 -53.13 4.82
CA ILE A 4 19.63 -52.14 5.87
C ILE A 4 18.32 -52.55 6.57
N PRO A 5 18.20 -52.52 7.91
CA PRO A 5 16.97 -52.87 8.60
C PRO A 5 15.92 -51.74 8.50
N LEU A 6 14.68 -52.10 8.12
CA LEU A 6 13.51 -51.22 8.11
C LEU A 6 12.89 -51.15 9.53
N PHE A 7 12.64 -49.94 10.05
CA PHE A 7 11.87 -49.73 11.28
C PHE A 7 10.56 -48.99 10.98
N GLN A 8 9.45 -49.53 11.49
CA GLN A 8 8.09 -48.99 11.33
C GLN A 8 7.55 -48.59 12.72
N CYS A 9 7.04 -47.37 12.88
CA CYS A 9 6.39 -46.91 14.13
C CYS A 9 5.04 -46.26 13.79
N GLN A 10 3.94 -46.78 14.35
CA GLN A 10 2.60 -46.19 14.23
C GLN A 10 2.32 -45.25 15.40
N ILE A 11 1.73 -44.08 15.14
CA ILE A 11 1.22 -43.14 16.15
C ILE A 11 -0.24 -42.82 15.83
N ASN A 12 -1.08 -42.72 16.87
CA ASN A 12 -2.54 -42.58 16.79
C ASN A 12 -2.97 -41.13 16.44
N THR A 13 -4.09 -40.98 15.73
CA THR A 13 -4.53 -39.75 15.04
C THR A 13 -4.96 -38.59 15.95
N ASP A 14 -5.29 -38.85 17.22
CA ASP A 14 -5.82 -37.82 18.13
C ASP A 14 -4.76 -36.85 18.66
N ASP A 15 -3.48 -37.27 18.72
CA ASP A 15 -2.36 -36.44 19.17
C ASP A 15 -1.93 -35.39 18.12
N VAL A 16 -2.24 -35.64 16.84
CA VAL A 16 -1.84 -34.80 15.70
C VAL A 16 -2.60 -33.46 15.70
N ASN A 17 -3.87 -33.46 16.09
CA ASN A 17 -4.70 -32.26 16.15
C ASN A 17 -4.33 -31.35 17.32
N PHE A 18 -3.82 -31.91 18.43
CA PHE A 18 -3.36 -31.13 19.57
C PHE A 18 -2.03 -30.41 19.27
N ILE A 19 -1.10 -31.09 18.59
CA ILE A 19 0.20 -30.52 18.17
C ILE A 19 0.01 -29.45 17.09
N GLY A 20 -0.89 -29.67 16.12
CA GLY A 20 -1.22 -28.67 15.09
C GLY A 20 -1.79 -27.37 15.65
N ASN A 21 -2.52 -27.42 16.77
CA ASN A 21 -3.11 -26.26 17.42
C ASN A 21 -2.12 -25.47 18.29
N ILE A 22 -1.08 -26.13 18.82
CA ILE A 22 0.00 -25.46 19.57
C ILE A 22 0.99 -24.79 18.61
N LEU A 23 1.35 -25.44 17.51
CA LEU A 23 2.27 -24.91 16.49
C LEU A 23 1.70 -23.68 15.75
N LYS A 24 0.38 -23.53 15.66
CA LYS A 24 -0.27 -22.32 15.13
C LYS A 24 -0.31 -21.16 16.13
N LYS A 25 -0.07 -21.40 17.43
CA LYS A 25 -0.25 -20.40 18.49
C LYS A 25 1.03 -19.75 19.01
N GLN A 26 2.22 -20.17 18.55
CA GLN A 26 3.49 -19.55 18.95
C GLN A 26 4.37 -19.25 17.72
N ASN A 27 4.63 -17.97 17.46
CA ASN A 27 5.59 -17.46 16.48
C ASN A 27 7.04 -17.81 16.86
N PHE A 28 7.40 -19.09 16.89
CA PHE A 28 8.73 -19.55 17.32
C PHE A 28 9.64 -19.99 16.15
N ILE A 29 9.24 -19.72 14.89
CA ILE A 29 9.95 -20.22 13.70
C ILE A 29 11.04 -19.26 13.19
N GLN A 30 11.17 -18.04 13.72
CA GLN A 30 12.07 -17.04 13.13
C GLN A 30 13.52 -16.98 13.66
N GLN A 31 13.94 -17.84 14.59
CA GLN A 31 15.30 -17.78 15.18
C GLN A 31 16.11 -19.09 15.20
N CYS A 32 15.77 -20.09 14.38
CA CYS A 32 16.51 -21.37 14.37
C CYS A 32 17.01 -21.70 12.96
N THR A 33 18.10 -21.08 12.52
CA THR A 33 18.71 -21.29 11.19
C THR A 33 19.82 -22.37 11.17
N SER A 34 19.98 -23.19 12.21
CA SER A 34 20.97 -24.30 12.20
C SER A 34 20.58 -25.51 13.08
N SER A 35 19.30 -25.86 13.14
CA SER A 35 18.79 -27.04 13.86
C SER A 35 17.87 -27.90 12.98
N THR A 36 18.11 -29.21 12.91
CA THR A 36 17.25 -30.13 12.17
C THR A 36 15.91 -30.32 12.90
N PHE A 37 14.81 -29.93 12.26
CA PHE A 37 13.44 -30.22 12.71
C PHE A 37 12.95 -31.50 12.01
N ILE A 38 12.73 -32.59 12.75
CA ILE A 38 12.13 -33.82 12.20
C ILE A 38 10.61 -33.67 12.24
N LYS A 39 9.98 -33.60 11.06
CA LYS A 39 8.54 -33.46 10.85
C LYS A 39 8.00 -34.78 10.29
N SER A 40 7.28 -35.58 11.06
CA SER A 40 6.65 -36.83 10.57
C SER A 40 5.14 -36.66 10.50
N ASN A 41 4.61 -36.40 9.30
CA ASN A 41 3.20 -36.57 8.96
C ASN A 41 3.14 -37.29 7.61
N VAL A 42 2.46 -38.43 7.58
CA VAL A 42 1.94 -39.16 6.41
C VAL A 42 2.98 -39.68 5.40
N ASP A 43 3.21 -40.99 5.46
CA ASP A 43 3.74 -41.91 4.43
C ASP A 43 4.70 -41.34 3.37
N TYR A 44 5.96 -41.16 3.75
CA TYR A 44 7.07 -41.25 2.81
C TYR A 44 8.24 -42.02 3.43
N ASN A 45 8.74 -43.03 2.71
CA ASN A 45 10.01 -43.67 2.97
C ASN A 45 11.14 -42.64 2.82
N ILE A 46 11.67 -42.14 3.93
CA ILE A 46 12.87 -41.29 3.89
C ILE A 46 14.08 -42.21 3.76
N GLN A 47 14.67 -42.28 2.56
CA GLN A 47 16.05 -42.74 2.39
C GLN A 47 16.99 -41.59 2.77
N VAL A 48 17.74 -41.76 3.87
CA VAL A 48 18.84 -40.87 4.22
C VAL A 48 20.13 -41.52 3.72
N ASP A 49 20.82 -40.85 2.79
CA ASP A 49 22.17 -41.22 2.38
C ASP A 49 23.15 -40.88 3.52
N LEU A 50 23.74 -41.91 4.13
CA LEU A 50 24.69 -41.79 5.26
C LEU A 50 26.15 -41.65 4.81
N SER A 51 26.40 -41.29 3.56
CA SER A 51 27.77 -41.10 3.04
C SER A 51 28.46 -39.81 3.54
N GLN A 52 27.76 -38.93 4.27
CA GLN A 52 28.33 -37.69 4.81
C GLN A 52 28.08 -37.53 6.32
N SER A 53 29.15 -37.27 7.07
CA SER A 53 29.13 -36.96 8.50
C SER A 53 28.74 -35.51 8.74
N PHE A 54 27.69 -35.25 9.54
CA PHE A 54 27.31 -33.90 9.96
C PHE A 54 27.43 -33.74 11.49
N GLU A 55 28.04 -32.64 11.94
CA GLU A 55 28.18 -32.29 13.36
C GLU A 55 27.01 -31.37 13.81
N PHE A 56 26.40 -31.65 14.96
CA PHE A 56 25.26 -30.87 15.48
C PHE A 56 25.50 -30.34 16.91
N PRO A 57 25.36 -29.01 17.15
CA PRO A 57 25.58 -28.41 18.46
C PRO A 57 24.39 -28.55 19.43
N SER A 58 23.15 -28.76 18.96
CA SER A 58 21.98 -28.98 19.83
C SER A 58 20.87 -29.80 19.15
N ILE A 59 20.20 -30.67 19.93
CA ILE A 59 19.09 -31.52 19.45
C ILE A 59 17.85 -31.22 20.31
N ILE A 60 16.72 -30.91 19.66
CA ILE A 60 15.42 -30.68 20.34
C ILE A 60 14.48 -31.82 19.99
N CYS A 61 14.03 -32.59 20.99
CA CYS A 61 13.09 -33.70 20.83
C CYS A 61 11.74 -33.36 21.48
N TYR A 62 10.67 -33.41 20.67
CA TYR A 62 9.28 -33.38 21.14
C TYR A 62 8.77 -34.82 21.20
N CYS A 63 8.40 -35.32 22.38
CA CYS A 63 7.91 -36.69 22.54
C CYS A 63 6.54 -36.72 23.21
N SER A 64 5.52 -37.17 22.49
CA SER A 64 4.21 -37.55 23.06
C SER A 64 4.17 -39.04 23.46
N THR A 65 5.02 -39.89 22.88
CA THR A 65 5.27 -41.28 23.28
C THR A 65 6.72 -41.67 22.93
N VAL A 66 7.50 -42.13 23.91
CA VAL A 66 8.82 -42.71 23.64
C VAL A 66 8.59 -44.17 23.23
N SER A 67 8.47 -44.44 21.93
CA SER A 67 8.59 -45.82 21.45
C SER A 67 10.04 -46.28 21.61
N LYS A 68 10.25 -47.60 21.69
CA LYS A 68 11.53 -48.29 21.93
C LYS A 68 12.70 -47.89 21.00
N SER A 69 12.49 -47.02 20.02
CA SER A 69 13.44 -46.62 18.96
C SER A 69 14.20 -45.31 19.22
N LEU A 70 13.97 -44.58 20.33
CA LEU A 70 14.73 -43.35 20.62
C LEU A 70 16.24 -43.61 20.87
N PRO A 71 16.66 -44.67 21.59
CA PRO A 71 18.08 -45.01 21.72
C PRO A 71 18.73 -45.35 20.38
N ASP A 72 18.00 -46.03 19.49
CA ASP A 72 18.48 -46.38 18.15
C ASP A 72 18.67 -45.13 17.29
N LEU A 73 17.72 -44.19 17.31
CA LEU A 73 17.78 -42.91 16.60
C LEU A 73 18.99 -42.06 17.04
N LEU A 74 19.30 -42.04 18.33
CA LEU A 74 20.41 -41.26 18.88
C LEU A 74 21.78 -41.94 18.66
N SER A 75 21.82 -43.28 18.59
CA SER A 75 23.03 -44.03 18.22
C SER A 75 23.48 -43.77 16.77
N LEU A 76 22.52 -43.51 15.88
CA LEU A 76 22.75 -43.13 14.48
C LEU A 76 23.32 -41.71 14.33
N LEU A 77 23.06 -40.82 15.29
CA LEU A 77 23.44 -39.40 15.22
C LEU A 77 24.86 -39.11 15.75
N LYS A 78 25.54 -40.08 16.39
CA LYS A 78 26.90 -39.98 16.97
C LYS A 78 27.24 -38.57 17.54
N PRO A 79 26.57 -38.13 18.62
CA PRO A 79 26.82 -36.82 19.21
C PRO A 79 28.22 -36.74 19.85
N ASN A 80 28.89 -35.59 19.72
CA ASN A 80 30.15 -35.30 20.39
C ASN A 80 29.91 -34.95 21.87
N SER A 81 30.96 -35.01 22.71
CA SER A 81 30.91 -34.80 24.17
C SER A 81 30.50 -33.39 24.64
N SER A 82 30.12 -32.49 23.71
CA SER A 82 29.65 -31.12 23.94
C SER A 82 28.21 -30.86 23.47
N SER A 83 27.52 -31.85 22.89
CA SER A 83 26.15 -31.71 22.38
C SER A 83 25.13 -31.63 23.53
N THR A 84 24.16 -30.71 23.43
CA THR A 84 23.06 -30.56 24.41
C THR A 84 21.74 -31.11 23.84
N ILE A 85 21.03 -31.96 24.60
CA ILE A 85 19.70 -32.48 24.22
C ILE A 85 18.60 -31.80 25.06
N ASN A 86 17.71 -31.08 24.38
CA ASN A 86 16.53 -30.47 25.00
C ASN A 86 15.31 -31.39 24.79
N LEU A 87 14.74 -31.92 25.87
CA LEU A 87 13.63 -32.87 25.84
C LEU A 87 12.37 -32.20 26.38
N ILE A 88 11.40 -31.97 25.49
CA ILE A 88 10.13 -31.32 25.84
C ILE A 88 9.05 -32.41 25.94
N ILE A 89 8.61 -32.68 27.17
CA ILE A 89 7.61 -33.72 27.47
C ILE A 89 6.24 -33.05 27.55
N LEU A 90 5.33 -33.40 26.64
CA LEU A 90 3.95 -32.90 26.65
C LEU A 90 3.01 -34.02 27.13
N LYS A 91 2.21 -33.70 28.15
CA LYS A 91 1.05 -34.38 28.77
C LYS A 91 0.81 -35.90 28.52
N GLN A 92 0.53 -36.61 29.62
CA GLN A 92 -0.09 -37.95 29.73
C GLN A 92 0.72 -39.24 29.41
N SER A 93 2.06 -39.18 29.36
CA SER A 93 2.88 -40.38 29.08
C SER A 93 4.13 -40.54 29.96
N SER A 94 4.12 -40.11 31.23
CA SER A 94 5.32 -40.24 32.09
C SER A 94 5.70 -41.67 32.41
N ASP A 95 4.70 -42.56 32.48
CA ASP A 95 4.87 -43.97 32.82
C ASP A 95 5.30 -44.81 31.59
N LEU A 96 5.33 -44.21 30.39
CA LEU A 96 5.75 -44.84 29.13
C LEU A 96 7.21 -44.56 28.76
N ILE A 97 7.93 -43.75 29.56
CA ILE A 97 9.33 -43.42 29.30
C ILE A 97 10.23 -44.48 29.95
N ASP A 98 11.01 -45.19 29.12
CA ASP A 98 12.10 -46.03 29.62
C ASP A 98 13.29 -45.18 30.07
N TRP A 99 13.20 -44.72 31.32
CA TRP A 99 14.19 -43.86 31.94
C TRP A 99 15.58 -44.49 31.99
N ASN A 100 15.69 -45.82 32.12
CA ASN A 100 17.00 -46.49 32.22
C ASN A 100 17.80 -46.38 30.91
N SER A 101 17.14 -46.59 29.77
CA SER A 101 17.76 -46.45 28.45
C SER A 101 18.18 -45.02 28.16
N LEU A 102 17.34 -44.04 28.54
CA LEU A 102 17.67 -42.61 28.38
C LEU A 102 18.86 -42.20 29.24
N ILE A 103 18.93 -42.66 30.50
CA ILE A 103 20.01 -42.36 31.43
C ILE A 103 21.34 -42.96 30.95
N ASN A 104 21.33 -44.22 30.49
CA ASN A 104 22.53 -44.85 29.91
C ASN A 104 23.05 -44.05 28.72
N LEU A 105 22.16 -43.52 27.89
CA LEU A 105 22.55 -42.74 26.71
C LEU A 105 23.15 -41.39 27.09
N ILE A 106 22.53 -40.64 28.01
CA ILE A 106 23.05 -39.37 28.53
C ILE A 106 24.44 -39.59 29.16
N SER A 107 24.61 -40.67 29.92
CA SER A 107 25.89 -41.02 30.55
C SER A 107 26.96 -41.44 29.55
N THR A 108 26.59 -42.21 28.51
CA THR A 108 27.55 -42.71 27.49
C THR A 108 28.12 -41.57 26.65
N TYR A 109 27.33 -40.53 26.37
CA TYR A 109 27.72 -39.42 25.49
C TYR A 109 27.93 -38.08 26.21
N ASN A 110 27.91 -38.07 27.55
CA ASN A 110 28.08 -36.89 28.41
C ASN A 110 27.17 -35.69 28.05
N LEU A 111 25.89 -35.98 27.82
CA LEU A 111 24.92 -35.01 27.29
C LEU A 111 24.28 -34.18 28.41
N SER A 112 23.89 -32.94 28.11
CA SER A 112 23.08 -32.11 29.01
C SER A 112 21.59 -32.30 28.72
N LEU A 113 20.77 -32.46 29.77
CA LEU A 113 19.32 -32.70 29.66
C LEU A 113 18.51 -31.53 30.25
N ASN A 114 17.67 -30.90 29.43
CA ASN A 114 16.70 -29.89 29.87
C ASN A 114 15.28 -30.43 29.75
N ILE A 115 14.52 -30.40 30.86
CA ILE A 115 13.12 -30.86 30.92
C ILE A 115 12.21 -29.66 31.25
N VAL A 116 11.17 -29.44 30.44
CA VAL A 116 10.15 -28.40 30.63
C VAL A 116 8.79 -29.08 30.89
N ASN A 117 8.12 -28.76 32.00
CA ASN A 117 6.85 -29.40 32.40
C ASN A 117 5.82 -28.39 32.97
N ASP A 118 4.53 -28.75 32.88
CA ASP A 118 3.34 -27.96 33.24
C ASP A 118 2.62 -28.43 34.53
N GLU A 119 2.99 -29.58 35.14
CA GLU A 119 2.31 -30.11 36.35
C GLU A 119 3.23 -30.44 37.55
N ASN A 120 2.77 -30.06 38.76
CA ASN A 120 3.53 -30.17 40.03
C ASN A 120 3.78 -31.61 40.51
N ASN A 121 2.87 -32.56 40.26
CA ASN A 121 3.00 -33.93 40.79
C ASN A 121 4.03 -34.78 40.03
N LEU A 122 4.20 -34.53 38.72
CA LEU A 122 5.20 -35.21 37.91
C LEU A 122 6.62 -34.80 38.30
N LEU A 123 6.81 -33.52 38.64
CA LEU A 123 8.10 -32.95 39.06
C LEU A 123 8.64 -33.65 40.31
N LYS A 124 7.77 -34.02 41.25
CA LYS A 124 8.15 -34.74 42.47
C LYS A 124 8.62 -36.17 42.17
N LYS A 125 7.89 -36.90 41.31
CA LYS A 125 8.25 -38.23 40.79
C LYS A 125 9.56 -38.19 39.98
N LEU A 126 9.74 -37.18 39.13
CA LEU A 126 10.96 -36.92 38.36
C LEU A 126 12.16 -36.59 39.25
N TYR A 127 11.97 -35.77 40.28
CA TYR A 127 12.99 -35.49 41.28
C TYR A 127 13.38 -36.75 42.06
N GLU A 128 12.44 -37.63 42.41
CA GLU A 128 12.73 -38.93 43.03
C GLU A 128 13.51 -39.87 42.09
N ILE A 129 13.10 -39.99 40.83
CA ILE A 129 13.82 -40.78 39.80
C ILE A 129 15.24 -40.23 39.57
N ILE A 130 15.39 -38.90 39.43
CA ILE A 130 16.70 -38.26 39.22
C ILE A 130 17.59 -38.40 40.46
N ASN A 131 17.04 -38.28 41.67
CA ASN A 131 17.80 -38.45 42.91
C ASN A 131 18.21 -39.91 43.16
N ASN A 132 17.36 -40.88 42.81
CA ASN A 132 17.60 -42.31 43.10
C ASN A 132 18.37 -43.04 41.99
N LEU A 133 18.20 -42.67 40.71
CA LEU A 133 18.79 -43.38 39.56
C LEU A 133 19.92 -42.59 38.86
N VAL A 134 19.89 -41.24 38.89
CA VAL A 134 20.77 -40.41 38.05
C VAL A 134 21.93 -39.78 38.83
N LYS A 135 21.68 -39.25 40.04
CA LYS A 135 22.72 -38.65 40.89
C LYS A 135 23.94 -39.55 41.20
N PRO A 136 23.83 -40.90 41.28
CA PRO A 136 24.99 -41.75 41.47
C PRO A 136 25.92 -41.84 40.25
N LYS A 137 25.48 -41.41 39.05
CA LYS A 137 26.17 -41.65 37.77
C LYS A 137 26.49 -40.38 36.95
N ILE A 138 25.93 -39.21 37.28
CA ILE A 138 26.11 -37.95 36.52
C ILE A 138 26.24 -36.75 37.49
N GLU A 139 27.15 -35.80 37.22
CA GLU A 139 27.33 -34.58 38.02
C GLU A 139 26.10 -33.64 37.99
N LYS A 140 25.82 -32.98 39.12
CA LYS A 140 24.65 -32.09 39.33
C LYS A 140 24.48 -30.96 38.29
N LYS A 141 25.53 -30.57 37.56
CA LYS A 141 25.51 -29.42 36.64
C LYS A 141 24.84 -29.70 35.29
N SER A 142 24.62 -30.96 34.92
CA SER A 142 24.17 -31.36 33.57
C SER A 142 22.66 -31.45 33.38
N ILE A 143 21.86 -31.19 34.43
CA ILE A 143 20.40 -31.38 34.42
C ILE A 143 19.71 -30.11 34.96
N SER A 144 18.89 -29.47 34.13
CA SER A 144 18.04 -28.33 34.55
C SER A 144 16.55 -28.64 34.37
N ILE A 145 15.76 -28.38 35.42
CA ILE A 145 14.31 -28.59 35.42
C ILE A 145 13.65 -27.23 35.57
N LYS A 146 12.88 -26.79 34.57
CA LYS A 146 12.14 -25.52 34.60
C LYS A 146 10.64 -25.78 34.72
N GLN A 147 10.03 -25.20 35.75
CA GLN A 147 8.59 -25.23 36.00
C GLN A 147 7.93 -24.01 35.36
N LYS A 148 6.82 -24.18 34.64
CA LYS A 148 5.98 -23.04 34.25
C LYS A 148 5.26 -22.52 35.49
N ASN A 149 5.87 -21.57 36.20
CA ASN A 149 5.16 -20.81 37.22
C ASN A 149 4.15 -19.88 36.55
N HIS A 150 2.87 -20.02 36.89
CA HIS A 150 1.77 -19.23 36.33
C HIS A 150 1.76 -17.74 36.71
N ASN A 151 2.77 -17.27 37.46
CA ASN A 151 3.04 -15.85 37.68
C ASN A 151 4.50 -15.56 37.31
N SER A 152 4.73 -15.03 36.11
CA SER A 152 6.06 -14.63 35.63
C SER A 152 6.39 -13.22 36.11
N TYR A 153 7.02 -13.14 37.28
CA TYR A 153 7.69 -11.93 37.74
C TYR A 153 9.07 -11.88 37.09
N ILE A 154 9.38 -10.80 36.36
CA ILE A 154 10.75 -10.53 35.92
C ILE A 154 11.36 -9.56 36.93
N ASN A 155 12.45 -9.97 37.58
CA ASN A 155 13.20 -9.09 38.47
C ASN A 155 13.91 -8.03 37.63
N VAL A 156 13.66 -6.75 37.90
CA VAL A 156 14.33 -5.67 37.17
C VAL A 156 15.81 -5.68 37.59
N GLN A 157 16.72 -5.86 36.62
CA GLN A 157 18.15 -5.98 36.92
C GLN A 157 18.64 -4.79 37.77
N GLY A 158 19.19 -5.10 38.96
CA GLY A 158 19.82 -4.11 39.84
C GLY A 158 18.94 -3.49 40.93
N GLN A 159 17.67 -3.89 41.08
CA GLN A 159 16.82 -3.39 42.18
C GLN A 159 16.17 -4.53 42.96
N GLU A 160 16.56 -4.66 44.24
CA GLU A 160 15.87 -5.54 45.18
C GLU A 160 14.44 -5.00 45.38
N ASN A 161 13.44 -5.80 45.04
CA ASN A 161 11.98 -5.57 45.26
C ASN A 161 11.15 -4.92 44.14
N ILE A 162 11.65 -4.80 42.90
CA ILE A 162 10.80 -4.39 41.76
C ILE A 162 10.58 -5.55 40.79
N PHE A 163 9.31 -5.94 40.62
CA PHE A 163 8.91 -7.01 39.73
C PHE A 163 8.02 -6.48 38.60
N TYR A 164 8.42 -6.75 37.36
CA TYR A 164 7.56 -6.46 36.21
C TYR A 164 6.51 -7.55 36.02
N HIS A 165 5.24 -7.14 36.03
CA HIS A 165 4.10 -8.02 35.75
C HIS A 165 3.84 -8.06 34.26
N VAL A 166 4.21 -9.17 33.62
CA VAL A 166 3.91 -9.38 32.20
C VAL A 166 2.40 -9.60 32.03
N SER A 167 1.75 -8.74 31.24
CA SER A 167 0.34 -8.91 30.89
C SER A 167 0.12 -10.19 30.08
N LYS A 168 -0.99 -10.90 30.36
CA LYS A 168 -1.42 -12.05 29.54
C LYS A 168 -1.94 -11.64 28.15
N LEU A 169 -2.19 -10.34 27.94
CA LEU A 169 -2.58 -9.78 26.64
C LEU A 169 -1.33 -9.45 25.83
N THR A 170 -1.19 -10.08 24.68
CA THR A 170 -0.08 -9.79 23.75
C THR A 170 -0.31 -8.48 23.00
N ARG A 171 0.76 -7.95 22.39
CA ARG A 171 0.70 -6.75 21.54
C ARG A 171 -0.28 -6.91 20.37
N GLU A 172 -0.33 -8.11 19.78
CA GLU A 172 -1.22 -8.43 18.66
C GLU A 172 -2.69 -8.37 19.08
N LYS A 173 -3.02 -8.92 20.26
CA LYS A 173 -4.39 -8.85 20.81
C LYS A 173 -4.80 -7.43 21.16
N ARG A 174 -3.88 -6.61 21.69
CA ARG A 174 -4.14 -5.19 21.96
C ARG A 174 -4.38 -4.42 20.66
N ALA A 175 -3.52 -4.61 19.66
CA ALA A 175 -3.66 -3.96 18.36
C ALA A 175 -4.95 -4.34 17.63
N ALA A 176 -5.40 -5.59 17.75
CA ALA A 176 -6.68 -6.05 17.21
C ALA A 176 -7.90 -5.28 17.75
N ALA A 177 -7.79 -4.70 18.95
CA ALA A 177 -8.87 -3.92 19.57
C ALA A 177 -8.78 -2.41 19.27
N LEU A 178 -7.65 -1.91 18.78
CA LEU A 178 -7.40 -0.47 18.58
C LEU A 178 -7.87 0.09 17.24
N GLY A 179 -8.52 -0.71 16.40
CA GLY A 179 -9.13 -0.25 15.16
C GLY A 179 -9.44 -1.38 14.19
N GLN A 180 -10.03 -1.05 13.04
CA GLN A 180 -10.39 -2.02 11.99
C GLN A 180 -9.19 -2.77 11.39
N ARG A 181 -7.95 -2.32 11.66
CA ARG A 181 -6.72 -2.83 11.07
C ARG A 181 -5.87 -3.54 12.13
N GLY A 182 -6.30 -4.72 12.54
CA GLY A 182 -5.86 -5.44 13.75
C GLY A 182 -4.41 -5.97 13.81
N ALA A 183 -3.47 -5.37 13.08
CA ALA A 183 -2.03 -5.67 13.20
C ALA A 183 -1.33 -4.68 14.12
N PHE A 184 -0.41 -5.18 14.96
CA PHE A 184 0.43 -4.34 15.81
C PHE A 184 1.35 -3.48 14.95
N ARG A 185 1.32 -2.18 15.23
CA ARG A 185 2.01 -1.11 14.50
C ARG A 185 2.60 -0.08 15.44
N GLY A 186 2.70 -0.45 16.72
CA GLY A 186 3.21 0.43 17.75
C GLY A 186 4.64 0.82 17.46
N SER A 187 4.90 2.12 17.37
CA SER A 187 6.21 2.65 16.98
C SER A 187 6.41 4.05 17.52
N THR A 188 7.66 4.51 17.52
CA THR A 188 8.01 5.88 17.88
C THR A 188 8.69 6.59 16.72
N VAL A 189 8.14 7.73 16.30
CA VAL A 189 8.75 8.67 15.36
C VAL A 189 9.30 9.82 16.18
N TRP A 190 10.62 9.94 16.27
CA TRP A 190 11.32 10.89 17.13
C TRP A 190 11.88 12.06 16.33
N LEU A 191 11.18 13.20 16.34
CA LEU A 191 11.64 14.42 15.68
C LEU A 191 12.58 15.19 16.61
N THR A 192 13.80 15.44 16.13
CA THR A 192 14.85 16.21 16.81
C THR A 192 15.34 17.36 15.93
N GLY A 193 15.76 18.47 16.52
CA GLY A 193 16.19 19.67 15.78
C GLY A 193 16.09 20.96 16.58
N LEU A 194 16.66 22.04 16.04
CA LEU A 194 16.67 23.36 16.68
C LEU A 194 15.26 23.91 16.95
N SER A 195 15.14 24.85 17.91
CA SER A 195 13.89 25.60 18.08
C SER A 195 13.54 26.33 16.79
N GLY A 196 12.27 26.40 16.38
CA GLY A 196 11.88 27.03 15.10
C GLY A 196 12.19 26.20 13.84
N ALA A 197 12.81 25.02 13.96
CA ALA A 197 13.16 24.18 12.81
C ALA A 197 11.96 23.52 12.11
N GLY A 198 10.73 23.58 12.67
CA GLY A 198 9.52 23.00 12.05
C GLY A 198 9.01 21.68 12.64
N LYS A 199 9.60 21.17 13.73
CA LYS A 199 9.24 19.87 14.34
C LYS A 199 7.74 19.72 14.64
N SER A 200 7.14 20.65 15.40
CA SER A 200 5.73 20.56 15.79
C SER A 200 4.81 20.60 14.58
N THR A 201 5.12 21.44 13.58
CA THR A 201 4.39 21.50 12.29
C THR A 201 4.40 20.15 11.57
N VAL A 202 5.58 19.53 11.41
CA VAL A 202 5.69 18.20 10.77
C VAL A 202 5.00 17.13 11.61
N ALA A 203 5.13 17.17 12.94
CA ALA A 203 4.52 16.19 13.84
C ALA A 203 2.99 16.19 13.79
N PHE A 204 2.35 17.37 13.83
CA PHE A 204 0.90 17.47 13.75
C PHE A 204 0.36 17.09 12.37
N ALA A 205 1.05 17.48 11.30
CA ALA A 205 0.65 17.09 9.94
C ALA A 205 0.80 15.57 9.71
N LEU A 206 1.84 14.95 10.29
CA LEU A 206 1.99 13.49 10.30
C LEU A 206 0.89 12.81 11.12
N GLU A 207 0.56 13.33 12.30
CA GLU A 207 -0.54 12.82 13.13
C GLU A 207 -1.87 12.86 12.37
N GLU A 208 -2.21 14.00 11.76
CA GLU A 208 -3.40 14.16 10.92
C GLU A 208 -3.40 13.17 9.76
N TYR A 209 -2.27 13.02 9.05
CA TYR A 209 -2.15 12.05 7.96
C TYR A 209 -2.46 10.62 8.45
N ILE A 210 -1.82 10.17 9.52
CA ILE A 210 -1.99 8.81 10.05
C ILE A 210 -3.43 8.57 10.53
N VAL A 211 -4.00 9.53 11.26
CA VAL A 211 -5.39 9.46 11.75
C VAL A 211 -6.38 9.47 10.60
N SER A 212 -6.14 10.25 9.53
CA SER A 212 -6.97 10.23 8.31
C SER A 212 -6.98 8.86 7.63
N LYS A 213 -5.92 8.05 7.83
CA LYS A 213 -5.88 6.66 7.38
C LYS A 213 -6.58 5.70 8.34
N GLY A 214 -7.26 6.18 9.38
CA GLY A 214 -7.94 5.35 10.37
C GLY A 214 -6.96 4.60 11.29
N LEU A 215 -5.77 5.15 11.51
CA LEU A 215 -4.75 4.61 12.39
C LEU A 215 -4.58 5.47 13.64
N PRO A 216 -4.49 4.88 14.84
CA PRO A 216 -4.29 5.66 16.05
C PRO A 216 -2.84 6.15 16.13
N ALA A 217 -2.68 7.46 16.28
CA ALA A 217 -1.42 8.14 16.56
C ALA A 217 -1.62 9.14 17.70
N TYR A 218 -0.51 9.53 18.35
CA TYR A 218 -0.53 10.56 19.38
C TYR A 218 0.78 11.35 19.41
N CYS A 219 0.68 12.66 19.37
CA CYS A 219 1.82 13.58 19.42
C CYS A 219 2.19 13.99 20.86
N LEU A 220 3.42 13.67 21.28
CA LEU A 220 4.09 14.22 22.46
C LEU A 220 4.93 15.43 22.04
N ASP A 221 4.41 16.63 22.27
CA ASP A 221 5.11 17.88 22.00
C ASP A 221 5.66 18.52 23.30
N GLY A 222 6.79 19.22 23.18
CA GLY A 222 7.46 19.90 24.29
C GLY A 222 6.58 20.89 25.04
N ASP A 223 5.69 21.61 24.35
CA ASP A 223 4.78 22.56 25.00
C ASP A 223 3.69 21.83 25.80
N ASN A 224 3.22 20.69 25.32
CA ASN A 224 2.16 19.91 25.95
C ASN A 224 2.66 19.20 27.22
N ILE A 225 3.79 18.52 27.14
CA ILE A 225 4.28 17.69 28.26
C ILE A 225 4.84 18.54 29.40
N ARG A 226 5.43 19.69 29.10
CA ARG A 226 5.95 20.62 30.12
C ARG A 226 4.85 21.24 30.98
N CYS A 227 3.61 21.30 30.50
CA CYS A 227 2.47 21.73 31.31
C CYS A 227 1.96 20.62 32.27
N GLY A 228 2.35 19.37 32.04
CA GLY A 228 1.84 18.19 32.76
C GLY A 228 2.94 17.38 33.45
N LEU A 229 3.31 16.24 32.85
CA LEU A 229 4.24 15.26 33.42
C LEU A 229 5.60 15.88 33.80
N ASN A 230 6.07 16.85 33.02
CA ASN A 230 7.40 17.47 33.20
C ASN A 230 7.33 18.88 33.80
N LYS A 231 6.20 19.27 34.41
CA LYS A 231 6.02 20.61 35.01
C LYS A 231 6.99 20.92 36.16
N ASN A 232 7.59 19.89 36.76
CA ASN A 232 8.56 20.02 37.85
C ASN A 232 10.01 20.15 37.37
N LEU A 233 10.27 20.06 36.07
CA LEU A 233 11.62 20.11 35.51
C LEU A 233 11.92 21.53 35.01
N GLY A 234 13.08 22.06 35.41
CA GLY A 234 13.60 23.33 34.95
C GLY A 234 14.34 23.23 33.61
N PHE A 235 15.35 24.09 33.44
CA PHE A 235 16.16 24.18 32.22
C PHE A 235 17.64 23.84 32.46
N SER A 236 17.98 23.30 33.62
CA SER A 236 19.33 22.78 33.91
C SER A 236 19.64 21.56 33.03
N ASP A 237 20.91 21.20 32.84
CA ASP A 237 21.28 20.04 32.03
C ASP A 237 20.72 18.74 32.61
N THR A 238 20.74 18.59 33.94
CA THR A 238 20.12 17.45 34.63
C THR A 238 18.61 17.37 34.39
N ASP A 239 17.91 18.50 34.42
CA ASP A 239 16.47 18.54 34.13
C ASP A 239 16.17 18.24 32.65
N ARG A 240 17.07 18.62 31.73
CA ARG A 240 16.94 18.32 30.30
C ARG A 240 17.09 16.84 30.03
N VAL A 241 18.10 16.20 30.63
CA VAL A 241 18.31 14.75 30.56
C VAL A 241 17.09 14.01 31.10
N GLU A 242 16.62 14.37 32.30
CA GLU A 242 15.43 13.74 32.90
C GLU A 242 14.16 14.01 32.07
N ASN A 243 14.03 15.21 31.48
CA ASN A 243 12.93 15.53 30.59
C ASN A 243 12.91 14.57 29.40
N ILE A 244 14.03 14.39 28.69
CA ILE A 244 14.09 13.47 27.55
C ILE A 244 13.91 12.02 27.97
N ARG A 245 14.49 11.59 29.09
CA ARG A 245 14.31 10.23 29.63
C ARG A 245 12.83 9.92 29.91
N ARG A 246 12.09 10.84 30.55
CA ARG A 246 10.65 10.66 30.78
C ARG A 246 9.85 10.57 29.49
N ILE A 247 10.19 11.41 28.50
CA ILE A 247 9.53 11.36 27.18
C ILE A 247 9.79 10.02 26.50
N ALA A 248 11.01 9.50 26.56
CA ALA A 248 11.36 8.21 25.97
C ALA A 248 10.55 7.06 26.59
N GLU A 249 10.42 7.02 27.91
CA GLU A 249 9.59 6.01 28.59
C GLU A 249 8.11 6.11 28.23
N VAL A 250 7.56 7.32 28.18
CA VAL A 250 6.16 7.53 27.79
C VAL A 250 5.93 7.15 26.32
N ALA A 251 6.84 7.53 25.43
CA ALA A 251 6.76 7.17 24.01
C ALA A 251 6.76 5.65 23.83
N LYS A 252 7.63 4.94 24.56
CA LYS A 252 7.65 3.48 24.62
C LYS A 252 6.32 2.91 25.11
N LEU A 253 5.68 3.50 26.13
CA LEU A 253 4.38 3.03 26.63
C LEU A 253 3.27 3.19 25.59
N PHE A 254 3.21 4.32 24.89
CA PHE A 254 2.26 4.53 23.79
C PHE A 254 2.49 3.55 22.63
N ALA A 255 3.76 3.35 22.27
CA ALA A 255 4.11 2.40 21.23
C ALA A 255 3.80 0.96 21.65
N ASP A 256 4.13 0.55 22.88
CA ASP A 256 3.78 -0.78 23.40
C ASP A 256 2.26 -1.00 23.44
N ALA A 257 1.48 0.06 23.71
CA ALA A 257 0.03 0.02 23.64
C ALA A 257 -0.51 -0.25 22.22
N GLY A 258 0.28 0.02 21.17
CA GLY A 258 -0.06 -0.23 19.76
C GLY A 258 -0.30 1.03 18.94
N LEU A 259 -0.01 2.21 19.49
CA LEU A 259 -0.17 3.51 18.82
C LEU A 259 1.14 3.94 18.14
N MET A 260 1.02 4.76 17.10
CA MET A 260 2.16 5.52 16.60
C MET A 260 2.39 6.74 17.49
N CYS A 261 3.44 6.71 18.31
CA CYS A 261 3.83 7.85 19.13
C CYS A 261 4.75 8.77 18.33
N ILE A 262 4.36 10.04 18.17
CA ILE A 262 5.15 11.05 17.48
C ILE A 262 5.73 11.98 18.53
N VAL A 263 7.05 12.13 18.59
CA VAL A 263 7.74 12.93 19.61
C VAL A 263 8.34 14.17 18.95
N ALA A 264 7.98 15.37 19.40
CA ALA A 264 8.48 16.63 18.87
C ALA A 264 9.23 17.44 19.94
N PHE A 265 10.52 17.14 20.13
CA PHE A 265 11.36 17.79 21.13
C PHE A 265 12.68 18.28 20.52
N ILE A 266 13.37 19.22 21.19
CA ILE A 266 14.70 19.64 20.74
C ILE A 266 15.69 18.47 20.89
N SER A 267 15.64 17.73 22.00
CA SER A 267 16.50 16.58 22.32
C SER A 267 17.96 16.76 21.86
N PRO A 268 18.68 17.78 22.40
CA PRO A 268 19.90 18.28 21.79
C PRO A 268 21.11 17.34 21.89
N PHE A 269 21.12 16.42 22.85
CA PHE A 269 22.26 15.55 23.12
C PHE A 269 22.09 14.20 22.44
N VAL A 270 23.15 13.71 21.80
CA VAL A 270 23.18 12.40 21.12
C VAL A 270 22.93 11.28 22.13
N GLU A 271 23.57 11.34 23.30
CA GLU A 271 23.45 10.32 24.34
C GLU A 271 22.00 10.10 24.80
N ASP A 272 21.22 11.18 24.95
CA ASP A 272 19.82 11.10 25.34
C ASP A 272 18.96 10.41 24.26
N ARG A 273 19.23 10.72 22.98
CA ARG A 273 18.51 10.12 21.84
C ARG A 273 18.88 8.67 21.64
N GLU A 274 20.16 8.31 21.81
CA GLU A 274 20.62 6.92 21.79
C GLU A 274 20.05 6.11 22.97
N CYS A 275 19.94 6.71 24.15
CA CYS A 275 19.26 6.08 25.27
C CYS A 275 17.78 5.82 24.95
N ALA A 276 17.09 6.78 24.34
CA ALA A 276 15.71 6.61 23.90
C ALA A 276 15.59 5.51 22.84
N ARG A 277 16.46 5.49 21.83
CA ARG A 277 16.53 4.46 20.78
C ARG A 277 16.71 3.08 21.39
N LYS A 278 17.75 2.89 22.21
CA LYS A 278 18.05 1.63 22.88
C LYS A 278 16.89 1.13 23.74
N LEU A 279 16.23 2.02 24.46
CA LEU A 279 15.04 1.67 25.26
C LEU A 279 13.92 1.05 24.41
N HIS A 280 13.71 1.54 23.18
CA HIS A 280 12.71 1.01 22.26
C HIS A 280 13.18 -0.29 21.61
N GLU A 281 14.44 -0.37 21.18
CA GLU A 281 15.06 -1.57 20.59
C GLU A 281 15.07 -2.76 21.56
N ASP A 282 15.49 -2.54 22.82
CA ASP A 282 15.45 -3.55 23.89
C ASP A 282 14.02 -4.05 24.15
N SER A 283 13.03 -3.22 23.83
CA SER A 283 11.60 -3.52 23.95
C SER A 283 10.98 -4.06 22.65
N GLN A 284 11.78 -4.28 21.60
CA GLN A 284 11.35 -4.70 20.27
C GLN A 284 10.27 -3.77 19.68
N ILE A 285 10.43 -2.46 19.87
CA ILE A 285 9.55 -1.44 19.33
C ILE A 285 10.34 -0.66 18.26
N PRO A 286 9.80 -0.50 17.04
CA PRO A 286 10.41 0.33 16.01
C PRO A 286 10.59 1.78 16.47
N PHE A 287 11.81 2.31 16.28
CA PHE A 287 12.18 3.68 16.57
C PHE A 287 12.75 4.33 15.29
N ILE A 288 12.17 5.46 14.89
CA ILE A 288 12.54 6.21 13.69
C ILE A 288 12.99 7.60 14.12
N GLU A 289 14.29 7.88 14.05
CA GLU A 289 14.82 9.21 14.34
C GLU A 289 14.74 10.09 13.09
N VAL A 290 14.02 11.20 13.22
CA VAL A 290 13.82 12.20 12.17
C VAL A 290 14.58 13.45 12.55
N PHE A 291 15.66 13.74 11.83
CA PHE A 291 16.44 14.95 12.03
C PHE A 291 15.86 16.11 11.21
N VAL A 292 15.21 17.05 11.89
CA VAL A 292 14.72 18.29 11.30
C VAL A 292 15.87 19.32 11.26
N ASN A 293 16.69 19.19 10.22
CA ASN A 293 17.94 19.89 9.99
C ASN A 293 17.76 21.24 9.29
N THR A 294 17.00 22.14 9.89
CA THR A 294 16.83 23.51 9.37
C THR A 294 17.98 24.40 9.88
N PRO A 295 18.64 25.21 9.02
CA PRO A 295 19.74 26.08 9.44
C PRO A 295 19.35 27.02 10.60
N LEU A 296 20.31 27.28 11.51
CA LEU A 296 20.11 28.17 12.65
C LEU A 296 19.64 29.57 12.23
N SER A 297 20.22 30.14 11.17
CA SER A 297 19.83 31.47 10.66
C SER A 297 18.36 31.54 10.29
N ILE A 298 17.83 30.52 9.62
CA ILE A 298 16.41 30.42 9.25
C ILE A 298 15.53 30.21 10.50
N CYS A 299 16.02 29.45 11.47
CA CYS A 299 15.31 29.27 12.75
C CYS A 299 15.21 30.58 13.55
N GLU A 300 16.29 31.37 13.57
CA GLU A 300 16.34 32.72 14.16
C GLU A 300 15.46 33.71 13.40
N GLU A 301 15.43 33.65 12.06
CA GLU A 301 14.56 34.49 11.24
C GLU A 301 13.07 34.21 11.53
N ARG A 302 12.69 32.94 11.64
CA ARG A 302 11.31 32.54 11.91
C ARG A 302 10.85 32.95 13.31
N ASP A 303 11.76 32.94 14.30
CA ASP A 303 11.55 33.14 15.75
C ASP A 303 10.11 33.02 16.24
N THR A 304 9.49 31.87 15.98
CA THR A 304 8.02 31.71 16.07
C THR A 304 7.44 31.95 17.46
N LYS A 305 8.30 31.98 18.48
CA LYS A 305 7.95 32.17 19.90
C LYS A 305 8.70 33.35 20.54
N GLY A 306 9.45 34.13 19.76
CA GLY A 306 10.28 35.23 20.27
C GLY A 306 11.40 34.78 21.22
N LEU A 307 11.84 33.53 21.11
CA LEU A 307 12.83 32.91 22.01
C LEU A 307 14.26 33.25 21.59
N TYR A 308 14.54 33.29 20.29
CA TYR A 308 15.88 33.65 19.79
C TYR A 308 16.19 35.11 20.10
N HIS A 309 15.23 36.02 19.91
CA HIS A 309 15.38 37.42 20.28
C HIS A 309 15.72 37.60 21.77
N LYS A 310 14.99 36.89 22.65
CA LYS A 310 15.26 36.91 24.10
C LYS A 310 16.62 36.29 24.46
N ALA A 311 17.02 35.22 23.80
CA ALA A 311 18.33 34.59 24.00
C ALA A 311 19.48 35.52 23.59
N ARG A 312 19.37 36.18 22.43
CA ARG A 312 20.37 37.16 21.95
C ARG A 312 20.50 38.39 22.86
N GLN A 313 19.43 38.76 23.56
CA GLN A 313 19.44 39.81 24.60
C GLN A 313 19.98 39.34 25.96
N GLY A 314 20.35 38.06 26.10
CA GLY A 314 20.81 37.48 27.36
C GLY A 314 19.71 37.24 28.40
N LEU A 315 18.44 37.38 28.01
CA LEU A 315 17.27 37.15 28.87
C LEU A 315 16.96 35.66 29.05
N LEU A 316 17.39 34.82 28.11
CA LEU A 316 17.35 33.36 28.20
C LEU A 316 18.77 32.81 28.16
N LYS A 317 19.19 32.12 29.22
CA LYS A 317 20.48 31.44 29.31
C LYS A 317 20.36 29.96 28.95
N ASN A 318 21.44 29.37 28.49
CA ASN A 318 21.59 27.98 28.05
C ASN A 318 20.65 27.61 26.90
N PHE A 319 20.35 28.52 25.97
CA PHE A 319 19.48 28.27 24.84
C PHE A 319 20.20 27.48 23.74
N THR A 320 19.61 26.34 23.36
CA THR A 320 20.19 25.44 22.36
C THR A 320 20.33 26.12 20.99
N GLY A 321 21.53 26.09 20.43
CA GLY A 321 21.90 26.75 19.18
C GLY A 321 22.50 28.14 19.35
N ILE A 322 22.47 28.73 20.54
CA ILE A 322 23.08 30.05 20.85
C ILE A 322 24.22 29.88 21.84
N ASP A 323 23.89 29.58 23.09
CA ASP A 323 24.80 29.45 24.22
C ASP A 323 24.82 28.05 24.83
N ALA A 324 24.01 27.12 24.31
CA ALA A 324 24.12 25.67 24.52
C ALA A 324 24.22 24.90 23.19
N PRO A 325 24.99 23.80 23.10
CA PRO A 325 25.19 23.08 21.85
C PRO A 325 23.96 22.26 21.42
N TYR A 326 23.81 22.07 20.11
CA TYR A 326 22.98 21.03 19.52
C TYR A 326 23.89 20.01 18.84
N GLN A 327 23.77 18.73 19.19
CA GLN A 327 24.56 17.66 18.61
C GLN A 327 23.72 16.94 17.55
N ALA A 328 24.03 17.18 16.28
CA ALA A 328 23.34 16.54 15.16
C ALA A 328 23.47 15.01 15.22
N PRO A 329 22.40 14.25 14.94
CA PRO A 329 22.47 12.80 14.89
C PRO A 329 23.34 12.34 13.72
N ALA A 330 24.18 11.33 13.96
CA ALA A 330 25.09 10.78 12.94
C ALA A 330 24.37 9.89 11.93
N HIS A 331 23.38 9.11 12.38
CA HIS A 331 22.67 8.13 11.57
C HIS A 331 21.13 8.21 11.74
N PRO A 332 20.50 9.37 11.53
CA PRO A 332 19.05 9.45 11.57
C PRO A 332 18.42 8.63 10.44
N GLU A 333 17.27 8.01 10.70
CA GLU A 333 16.51 7.29 9.68
C GLU A 333 15.96 8.21 8.58
N VAL A 334 15.67 9.49 8.91
CA VAL A 334 15.17 10.50 7.98
C VAL A 334 15.80 11.86 8.29
N ILE A 335 16.22 12.61 7.27
CA ILE A 335 16.72 13.99 7.40
C ILE A 335 15.80 14.92 6.61
N ILE A 336 15.37 16.02 7.25
CA ILE A 336 14.42 16.97 6.67
C ILE A 336 14.96 18.39 6.88
N ASP A 337 15.24 19.10 5.79
CA ASP A 337 15.49 20.54 5.84
C ASP A 337 14.22 21.30 5.45
N THR A 338 13.52 21.86 6.45
CA THR A 338 12.25 22.57 6.22
C THR A 338 12.42 23.97 5.60
N SER A 339 13.65 24.40 5.31
CA SER A 339 13.88 25.61 4.52
C SER A 339 13.64 25.38 3.02
N ILE A 340 13.74 24.13 2.58
CA ILE A 340 13.62 23.73 1.17
C ILE A 340 12.62 22.58 0.93
N ILE A 341 12.34 21.75 1.93
CA ILE A 341 11.38 20.64 1.86
C ILE A 341 10.02 21.09 2.41
N SER A 342 8.95 20.82 1.64
CA SER A 342 7.56 21.10 2.07
C SER A 342 7.08 20.14 3.15
N ILE A 343 5.97 20.48 3.81
CA ILE A 343 5.35 19.62 4.83
C ILE A 343 4.93 18.28 4.23
N ASP A 344 4.27 18.27 3.07
CA ASP A 344 3.82 17.04 2.42
C ASP A 344 4.99 16.10 2.09
N ARG A 345 6.08 16.66 1.56
CA ARG A 345 7.27 15.86 1.25
C ARG A 345 7.94 15.33 2.51
N SER A 346 7.93 16.12 3.59
CA SER A 346 8.40 15.68 4.90
C SER A 346 7.61 14.46 5.40
N ILE A 347 6.28 14.49 5.26
CA ILE A 347 5.40 13.37 5.61
C ILE A 347 5.70 12.16 4.72
N GLU A 348 5.79 12.33 3.40
CA GLU A 348 6.10 11.25 2.46
C GLU A 348 7.41 10.54 2.80
N MET A 349 8.47 11.29 3.14
CA MET A 349 9.76 10.72 3.54
C MET A 349 9.66 9.89 4.82
N ILE A 350 8.94 10.38 5.83
CA ILE A 350 8.72 9.66 7.09
C ILE A 350 7.88 8.40 6.86
N ILE A 351 6.79 8.54 6.10
CA ILE A 351 5.88 7.44 5.78
C ILE A 351 6.58 6.36 4.95
N GLY A 352 7.38 6.74 3.96
CA GLY A 352 8.20 5.81 3.17
C GLY A 352 9.16 5.02 4.06
N LYS A 353 9.79 5.68 5.04
CA LYS A 353 10.67 5.00 6.00
C LYS A 353 9.93 4.05 6.94
N LEU A 354 8.72 4.43 7.36
CA LEU A 354 7.83 3.56 8.14
C LEU A 354 7.37 2.32 7.33
N ALA A 355 7.20 2.46 6.02
CA ALA A 355 6.94 1.36 5.09
C ALA A 355 8.11 0.37 5.04
N GLU A 356 9.31 0.90 4.79
CA GLU A 356 10.56 0.14 4.68
C GLU A 356 10.81 -0.67 5.96
N ARG A 357 10.50 -0.09 7.13
CA ARG A 357 10.64 -0.74 8.43
C ARG A 357 9.45 -1.64 8.81
N ASN A 358 8.52 -1.90 7.88
CA ASN A 358 7.33 -2.73 8.08
C ASN A 358 6.41 -2.27 9.23
N VAL A 359 6.48 -0.98 9.62
CA VAL A 359 5.58 -0.38 10.63
C VAL A 359 4.22 -0.09 10.00
N LEU A 360 4.24 0.45 8.78
CA LEU A 360 3.07 0.64 7.95
C LEU A 360 3.15 -0.33 6.78
N SER A 361 2.03 -0.98 6.44
CA SER A 361 1.98 -1.71 5.16
C SER A 361 2.08 -0.69 4.02
N PRO A 362 2.84 -0.98 2.94
CA PRO A 362 2.90 -0.14 1.75
C PRO A 362 1.53 0.19 1.18
N THR A 363 0.55 -0.71 1.35
CA THR A 363 -0.84 -0.46 0.95
C THR A 363 -1.50 0.67 1.73
N LEU A 364 -1.12 0.94 2.99
CA LEU A 364 -1.68 2.02 3.81
C LEU A 364 -1.14 3.40 3.44
N ILE A 365 -0.10 3.41 2.61
CA ILE A 365 0.57 4.58 2.09
C ILE A 365 0.01 4.77 0.70
N LEU A 366 -0.50 5.95 0.36
CA LEU A 366 -0.86 6.26 -1.03
C LEU A 366 0.38 6.52 -1.89
N ALA A 367 1.43 5.73 -1.65
CA ALA A 367 2.54 5.61 -2.57
C ALA A 367 1.97 4.87 -3.77
N VAL A 368 2.04 5.52 -4.92
CA VAL A 368 1.71 4.91 -6.20
C VAL A 368 2.63 3.71 -6.37
N HIS A 369 2.04 2.51 -6.40
CA HIS A 369 2.76 1.26 -6.52
C HIS A 369 2.95 0.95 -8.00
N GLU A 370 4.12 1.32 -8.52
CA GLU A 370 4.53 0.98 -9.88
C GLU A 370 5.01 -0.48 -9.96
N LEU A 371 4.79 -1.12 -11.10
CA LEU A 371 5.10 -2.54 -11.31
C LEU A 371 6.22 -2.74 -12.35
N PHE A 372 7.06 -1.73 -12.55
CA PHE A 372 8.20 -1.81 -13.44
C PHE A 372 9.34 -2.62 -12.80
N MET A 373 10.00 -3.44 -13.60
CA MET A 373 11.22 -4.14 -13.20
C MET A 373 12.38 -3.15 -13.10
N ASP A 374 13.21 -3.33 -12.07
CA ASP A 374 14.54 -2.72 -12.04
C ASP A 374 15.49 -3.39 -13.04
N GLU A 375 16.68 -2.82 -13.22
CA GLU A 375 17.65 -3.29 -14.21
C GLU A 375 18.05 -4.76 -14.00
N ASP A 376 18.31 -5.17 -12.76
CA ASP A 376 18.68 -6.54 -12.41
C ASP A 376 17.54 -7.54 -12.69
N MET A 377 16.30 -7.16 -12.40
CA MET A 377 15.12 -7.97 -12.68
C MET A 377 14.89 -8.12 -14.19
N ARG A 378 15.11 -7.05 -14.97
CA ARG A 378 14.97 -7.09 -16.44
C ARG A 378 15.97 -8.05 -17.08
N GLU A 379 17.23 -7.98 -16.70
CA GLU A 379 18.26 -8.87 -17.23
C GLU A 379 17.90 -10.35 -16.97
N LYS A 380 17.47 -10.67 -15.75
CA LYS A 380 17.01 -12.02 -15.40
C LYS A 380 15.79 -12.44 -16.22
N ALA A 381 14.80 -11.57 -16.35
CA ALA A 381 13.61 -11.85 -17.14
C ALA A 381 13.92 -12.12 -18.61
N LEU A 382 14.87 -11.37 -19.20
CA LEU A 382 15.32 -11.57 -20.58
C LEU A 382 16.04 -12.91 -20.79
N ILE A 383 16.83 -13.35 -19.81
CA ILE A 383 17.49 -14.67 -19.83
C ILE A 383 16.47 -15.81 -19.70
N GLU A 384 15.45 -15.64 -18.86
CA GLU A 384 14.40 -16.65 -18.64
C GLU A 384 13.40 -16.73 -19.80
N PHE A 385 13.13 -15.61 -20.49
CA PHE A 385 12.09 -15.46 -21.51
C PHE A 385 12.02 -16.59 -22.56
N PRO A 386 13.12 -17.09 -23.16
CA PRO A 386 13.07 -18.18 -24.13
C PRO A 386 12.43 -19.47 -23.60
N ASN A 387 12.50 -19.69 -22.28
CA ASN A 387 12.02 -20.89 -21.60
C ASN A 387 10.62 -20.71 -20.96
N LEU A 388 10.08 -19.49 -20.96
CA LEU A 388 8.77 -19.22 -20.38
C LEU A 388 7.65 -19.57 -21.37
N ASN A 389 6.55 -20.11 -20.84
CA ASN A 389 5.31 -20.21 -21.59
C ASN A 389 4.76 -18.81 -21.86
N LYS A 390 4.31 -18.58 -23.09
CA LYS A 390 3.90 -17.26 -23.59
C LYS A 390 2.39 -17.14 -23.73
N LEU A 391 1.86 -15.96 -23.46
CA LEU A 391 0.49 -15.58 -23.76
C LEU A 391 0.54 -14.31 -24.62
N ASP A 392 -0.03 -14.39 -25.81
CA ASP A 392 -0.21 -13.23 -26.66
C ASP A 392 -1.38 -12.39 -26.13
N ILE A 393 -1.15 -11.10 -26.00
CA ILE A 393 -2.12 -10.15 -25.44
C ILE A 393 -2.60 -9.19 -26.52
N THR A 394 -3.80 -8.64 -26.33
CA THR A 394 -4.37 -7.62 -27.23
C THR A 394 -3.84 -6.22 -26.91
N GLU A 395 -4.15 -5.24 -27.75
CA GLU A 395 -3.85 -3.83 -27.46
C GLU A 395 -4.61 -3.32 -26.24
N LEU A 396 -5.85 -3.78 -26.03
CA LEU A 396 -6.66 -3.45 -24.85
C LEU A 396 -5.97 -3.96 -23.57
N ASP A 397 -5.41 -5.17 -23.62
CA ASP A 397 -4.66 -5.75 -22.50
C ASP A 397 -3.37 -4.97 -22.25
N LEU A 398 -2.67 -4.52 -23.30
CA LEU A 398 -1.48 -3.67 -23.16
C LEU A 398 -1.81 -2.33 -22.49
N GLN A 399 -2.96 -1.73 -22.81
CA GLN A 399 -3.45 -0.52 -22.13
C GLN A 399 -3.71 -0.79 -20.64
N TRP A 400 -4.30 -1.94 -20.29
CA TRP A 400 -4.45 -2.33 -18.88
C TRP A 400 -3.13 -2.63 -18.18
N ILE A 401 -2.14 -3.21 -18.88
CA ILE A 401 -0.77 -3.36 -18.36
C ILE A 401 -0.15 -1.99 -18.10
N GLN A 402 -0.35 -0.99 -18.98
CA GLN A 402 0.09 0.38 -18.73
C GLN A 402 -0.57 0.96 -17.47
N VAL A 403 -1.89 0.81 -17.33
CA VAL A 403 -2.65 1.24 -16.15
C VAL A 403 -2.10 0.64 -14.86
N LEU A 404 -1.81 -0.67 -14.87
CA LEU A 404 -1.27 -1.39 -13.71
C LEU A 404 0.17 -0.96 -13.41
N SER A 405 1.04 -0.95 -14.41
CA SER A 405 2.48 -0.69 -14.24
C SER A 405 2.81 0.72 -13.78
N GLU A 406 2.05 1.71 -14.23
CA GLU A 406 2.19 3.10 -13.78
C GLU A 406 1.49 3.36 -12.43
N GLY A 407 0.83 2.35 -11.85
CA GLY A 407 0.27 2.43 -10.50
C GLY A 407 -1.07 3.18 -10.36
N TRP A 408 -1.78 3.47 -11.45
CA TRP A 408 -3.16 4.01 -11.40
C TRP A 408 -4.11 3.09 -10.61
N ALA A 409 -3.83 1.79 -10.67
CA ALA A 409 -4.58 0.73 -10.04
C ALA A 409 -4.13 0.40 -8.60
N THR A 410 -3.21 1.18 -8.00
CA THR A 410 -2.73 1.00 -6.62
C THR A 410 -3.88 0.71 -5.65
N PRO A 411 -3.81 -0.33 -4.79
CA PRO A 411 -2.64 -1.16 -4.48
C PRO A 411 -2.55 -2.51 -5.24
N LEU A 412 -3.21 -2.66 -6.39
CA LEU A 412 -3.11 -3.93 -7.15
C LEU A 412 -1.64 -4.23 -7.50
N ALA A 413 -1.24 -5.49 -7.31
CA ALA A 413 0.08 -6.00 -7.65
C ALA A 413 0.14 -6.59 -9.08
N GLY A 414 -0.98 -6.58 -9.80
CA GLY A 414 -1.13 -7.13 -11.14
C GLY A 414 -2.60 -7.29 -11.51
N PHE A 415 -2.88 -8.16 -12.48
CA PHE A 415 -4.25 -8.53 -12.83
C PHE A 415 -4.94 -9.21 -11.64
N MET A 416 -6.19 -8.83 -11.39
CA MET A 416 -6.92 -9.25 -10.19
C MET A 416 -6.98 -10.78 -10.06
N ARG A 417 -6.66 -11.28 -8.87
CA ARG A 417 -7.01 -12.65 -8.44
C ARG A 417 -8.51 -12.76 -8.18
N GLU A 418 -9.02 -13.98 -8.03
CA GLU A 418 -10.47 -14.21 -7.89
C GLU A 418 -11.05 -13.41 -6.71
N VAL A 419 -10.34 -13.38 -5.58
CA VAL A 419 -10.77 -12.62 -4.39
C VAL A 419 -10.89 -11.13 -4.67
N GLU A 420 -9.96 -10.53 -5.40
CA GLU A 420 -9.96 -9.10 -5.74
C GLU A 420 -11.05 -8.79 -6.77
N TYR A 421 -11.24 -9.69 -7.74
CA TYR A 421 -12.30 -9.60 -8.74
C TYR A 421 -13.69 -9.63 -8.10
N LEU A 422 -13.96 -10.60 -7.22
CA LEU A 422 -15.23 -10.68 -6.49
C LEU A 422 -15.45 -9.45 -5.60
N GLN A 423 -14.40 -8.98 -4.93
CA GLN A 423 -14.48 -7.77 -4.11
C GLN A 423 -14.84 -6.53 -4.94
N CYS A 424 -14.19 -6.37 -6.11
CA CYS A 424 -14.50 -5.33 -7.08
C CYS A 424 -15.96 -5.40 -7.55
N LEU A 425 -16.43 -6.58 -7.95
CA LEU A 425 -17.79 -6.78 -8.48
C LEU A 425 -18.88 -6.50 -7.45
N HIS A 426 -18.68 -6.94 -6.20
CA HIS A 426 -19.74 -6.91 -5.19
C HIS A 426 -19.72 -5.67 -4.30
N PHE A 427 -18.54 -5.12 -4.04
CA PHE A 427 -18.37 -4.03 -3.08
C PHE A 427 -17.78 -2.76 -3.69
N GLY A 428 -17.29 -2.81 -4.94
CA GLY A 428 -16.59 -1.70 -5.56
C GLY A 428 -15.31 -1.28 -4.82
N CYS A 429 -14.74 -2.19 -4.03
CA CYS A 429 -13.60 -1.93 -3.15
C CYS A 429 -12.73 -3.16 -2.99
N LEU A 430 -11.42 -2.95 -2.84
CA LEU A 430 -10.49 -3.96 -2.30
C LEU A 430 -10.44 -3.83 -0.78
N MET A 431 -10.47 -4.95 -0.06
CA MET A 431 -10.59 -4.96 1.41
C MET A 431 -9.33 -5.44 2.14
N LYS A 432 -8.27 -5.83 1.43
CA LYS A 432 -7.04 -6.32 2.04
C LYS A 432 -6.23 -5.17 2.64
N GLY A 433 -6.11 -5.13 3.96
CA GLY A 433 -5.32 -4.13 4.70
C GLY A 433 -6.05 -2.80 4.90
N HIS A 434 -6.61 -2.21 3.85
CA HIS A 434 -7.50 -1.06 3.89
C HIS A 434 -8.56 -1.14 2.79
N ILE A 435 -9.65 -0.38 2.96
CA ILE A 435 -10.67 -0.20 1.92
C ILE A 435 -10.10 0.74 0.86
N ALA A 436 -9.79 0.20 -0.32
CA ALA A 436 -9.41 0.97 -1.49
C ALA A 436 -10.55 0.93 -2.51
N ASN A 437 -11.00 2.10 -3.00
CA ASN A 437 -12.00 2.14 -4.07
C ASN A 437 -11.45 1.45 -5.32
N GLN A 438 -12.20 0.49 -5.87
CA GLN A 438 -11.85 -0.21 -7.10
C GLN A 438 -13.12 -0.83 -7.68
N THR A 439 -13.73 -0.14 -8.63
CA THR A 439 -15.06 -0.48 -9.17
C THR A 439 -15.04 -1.10 -10.55
N ILE A 440 -13.93 -0.97 -11.27
CA ILE A 440 -13.73 -1.59 -12.58
C ILE A 440 -12.77 -2.78 -12.43
N PRO A 441 -13.17 -3.99 -12.87
CA PRO A 441 -12.31 -5.15 -12.89
C PRO A 441 -11.14 -4.95 -13.86
N ILE A 442 -9.91 -5.10 -13.36
CA ILE A 442 -8.69 -5.09 -14.17
C ILE A 442 -8.19 -6.52 -14.24
N VAL A 443 -8.57 -7.21 -15.31
CA VAL A 443 -8.45 -8.67 -15.47
C VAL A 443 -7.87 -9.00 -16.85
N LEU A 444 -7.21 -10.15 -16.95
CA LEU A 444 -6.66 -10.66 -18.21
C LEU A 444 -7.46 -11.90 -18.65
N PRO A 445 -8.30 -11.80 -19.69
CA PRO A 445 -9.05 -12.95 -20.18
C PRO A 445 -8.16 -13.89 -20.99
N CYS A 446 -8.44 -15.20 -20.92
CA CYS A 446 -7.79 -16.20 -21.77
C CYS A 446 -8.77 -17.28 -22.21
N THR A 447 -8.45 -17.95 -23.32
CA THR A 447 -9.24 -19.07 -23.83
C THR A 447 -9.10 -20.30 -22.92
N THR A 448 -9.96 -21.30 -23.11
CA THR A 448 -9.82 -22.59 -22.40
C THR A 448 -8.53 -23.29 -22.82
N GLU A 449 -8.15 -23.19 -24.10
CA GLU A 449 -6.92 -23.72 -24.66
C GLU A 449 -5.69 -23.07 -23.99
N ASP A 450 -5.69 -21.75 -23.83
CA ASP A 450 -4.63 -21.03 -23.12
C ASP A 450 -4.54 -21.45 -21.66
N LYS A 451 -5.67 -21.55 -20.96
CA LYS A 451 -5.66 -22.03 -19.57
C LYS A 451 -5.03 -23.40 -19.47
N GLU A 452 -5.47 -24.37 -20.28
CA GLU A 452 -4.98 -25.75 -20.18
C GLU A 452 -3.48 -25.84 -20.50
N ARG A 453 -3.00 -25.01 -21.42
CA ARG A 453 -1.58 -24.87 -21.75
C ARG A 453 -0.76 -24.20 -20.65
N LEU A 454 -1.33 -23.23 -19.93
CA LEU A 454 -0.60 -22.36 -19.00
C LEU A 454 -0.75 -22.74 -17.53
N LYS A 455 -1.75 -23.54 -17.14
CA LYS A 455 -2.12 -23.84 -15.73
C LYS A 455 -1.02 -24.37 -14.82
N SER A 456 0.02 -25.02 -15.38
CA SER A 456 1.15 -25.56 -14.62
C SER A 456 2.32 -24.58 -14.50
N SER A 457 2.25 -23.43 -15.18
CA SER A 457 3.33 -22.45 -15.21
C SER A 457 3.34 -21.64 -13.91
N SER A 458 4.48 -21.54 -13.25
CA SER A 458 4.66 -20.61 -12.12
C SER A 458 4.84 -19.15 -12.57
N THR A 459 5.22 -18.94 -13.83
CA THR A 459 5.46 -17.65 -14.47
C THR A 459 5.04 -17.73 -15.93
N ILE A 460 4.33 -16.71 -16.44
CA ILE A 460 3.88 -16.61 -17.82
C ILE A 460 4.47 -15.33 -18.43
N ALA A 461 5.04 -15.42 -19.62
CA ALA A 461 5.48 -14.24 -20.38
C ALA A 461 4.32 -13.65 -21.18
N LEU A 462 4.08 -12.36 -21.05
CA LEU A 462 3.05 -11.62 -21.81
C LEU A 462 3.71 -10.95 -23.02
N CYS A 463 3.17 -11.22 -24.20
CA CYS A 463 3.71 -10.77 -25.48
C CYS A 463 2.68 -9.96 -26.27
N TYR A 464 3.05 -8.77 -26.73
CA TYR A 464 2.22 -7.95 -27.61
C TYR A 464 2.92 -7.78 -28.96
N ASN A 465 2.25 -8.14 -30.06
CA ASN A 465 2.82 -8.11 -31.41
C ASN A 465 4.21 -8.78 -31.49
N GLY A 466 4.38 -9.92 -30.79
CA GLY A 466 5.64 -10.66 -30.73
C GLY A 466 6.72 -10.06 -29.82
N LYS A 467 6.50 -8.88 -29.23
CA LYS A 467 7.42 -8.25 -28.26
C LYS A 467 7.10 -8.73 -26.84
N PHE A 468 8.13 -9.12 -26.10
CA PHE A 468 8.03 -9.41 -24.67
C PHE A 468 7.80 -8.11 -23.88
N VAL A 469 6.72 -8.06 -23.09
CA VAL A 469 6.30 -6.84 -22.39
C VAL A 469 6.40 -6.99 -20.87
N ALA A 470 5.93 -8.12 -20.35
CA ALA A 470 5.78 -8.33 -18.91
C ALA A 470 5.81 -9.82 -18.55
N VAL A 471 6.03 -10.13 -17.28
CA VAL A 471 5.79 -11.46 -16.72
C VAL A 471 4.63 -11.41 -15.73
N LEU A 472 3.82 -12.46 -15.73
CA LEU A 472 2.80 -12.71 -14.73
C LEU A 472 3.25 -13.89 -13.85
N LYS A 473 3.59 -13.60 -12.60
CA LYS A 473 4.06 -14.58 -11.62
C LYS A 473 2.91 -15.11 -10.77
N LYS A 474 3.02 -16.38 -10.35
CA LYS A 474 2.05 -17.11 -9.52
C LYS A 474 0.62 -16.96 -10.09
N PRO A 475 0.40 -17.34 -11.36
CA PRO A 475 -0.88 -17.17 -12.00
C PRO A 475 -1.97 -18.01 -11.31
N GLU A 476 -3.18 -17.48 -11.30
CA GLU A 476 -4.39 -18.11 -10.78
C GLU A 476 -5.47 -17.99 -11.85
N PHE A 477 -6.08 -19.13 -12.21
CA PHE A 477 -7.10 -19.20 -13.25
C PHE A 477 -8.47 -19.40 -12.61
N TYR A 478 -9.44 -18.55 -12.96
CA TYR A 478 -10.81 -18.62 -12.45
C TYR A 478 -11.83 -18.26 -13.53
N GLU A 479 -13.10 -18.61 -13.31
CA GLU A 479 -14.15 -18.43 -14.32
C GLU A 479 -14.44 -16.94 -14.56
N HIS A 480 -14.63 -16.56 -15.83
CA HIS A 480 -14.94 -15.18 -16.19
C HIS A 480 -16.40 -14.80 -15.92
N ARG A 481 -17.34 -15.75 -16.00
CA ARG A 481 -18.79 -15.54 -15.77
C ARG A 481 -19.31 -14.23 -16.41
N LYS A 482 -19.06 -14.09 -17.72
CA LYS A 482 -19.21 -12.83 -18.48
C LYS A 482 -20.55 -12.13 -18.28
N GLU A 483 -21.67 -12.87 -18.29
CA GLU A 483 -23.00 -12.29 -18.07
C GLU A 483 -23.11 -11.62 -16.68
N GLU A 484 -22.66 -12.31 -15.63
CA GLU A 484 -22.66 -11.77 -14.26
C GLU A 484 -21.75 -10.54 -14.15
N ARG A 485 -20.54 -10.61 -14.73
CA ARG A 485 -19.62 -9.46 -14.81
C ARG A 485 -20.32 -8.25 -15.44
N CYS A 486 -20.91 -8.45 -16.60
CA CYS A 486 -21.55 -7.37 -17.36
C CYS A 486 -22.74 -6.78 -16.59
N ALA A 487 -23.61 -7.63 -16.04
CA ALA A 487 -24.77 -7.19 -15.27
C ALA A 487 -24.36 -6.33 -14.06
N ARG A 488 -23.32 -6.72 -13.32
CA ARG A 488 -22.86 -6.00 -12.12
C ARG A 488 -22.15 -4.70 -12.43
N ILE A 489 -21.31 -4.67 -13.47
CA ILE A 489 -20.50 -3.49 -13.81
C ILE A 489 -21.32 -2.44 -14.55
N PHE A 490 -22.09 -2.86 -15.55
CA PHE A 490 -22.79 -1.93 -16.45
C PHE A 490 -24.26 -1.73 -16.08
N GLY A 491 -24.85 -2.56 -15.22
CA GLY A 491 -26.30 -2.56 -14.95
C GLY A 491 -27.12 -3.07 -16.13
N THR A 492 -26.49 -3.70 -17.12
CA THR A 492 -27.11 -4.25 -18.33
C THR A 492 -26.22 -5.35 -18.91
N ILE A 493 -26.78 -6.24 -19.71
CA ILE A 493 -26.07 -7.30 -20.45
C ILE A 493 -26.18 -7.12 -21.97
N ASN A 494 -26.65 -5.96 -22.42
CA ASN A 494 -26.90 -5.70 -23.83
C ASN A 494 -25.60 -5.72 -24.65
N SER A 495 -25.52 -6.64 -25.62
CA SER A 495 -24.34 -6.84 -26.49
C SER A 495 -24.04 -5.67 -27.43
N GLU A 496 -25.00 -4.76 -27.65
CA GLU A 496 -24.78 -3.52 -28.42
C GLU A 496 -23.98 -2.48 -27.62
N HIS A 497 -23.81 -2.67 -26.32
CA HIS A 497 -22.90 -1.85 -25.53
C HIS A 497 -21.46 -2.20 -25.93
N PRO A 498 -20.63 -1.24 -26.38
CA PRO A 498 -19.41 -1.54 -27.11
C PRO A 498 -18.34 -2.23 -26.24
N HIS A 499 -18.27 -1.93 -24.95
CA HIS A 499 -17.37 -2.65 -24.03
C HIS A 499 -17.90 -4.03 -23.61
N ILE A 500 -19.23 -4.22 -23.54
CA ILE A 500 -19.82 -5.53 -23.21
C ILE A 500 -19.54 -6.48 -24.37
N LYS A 501 -19.65 -6.00 -25.61
CA LYS A 501 -19.28 -6.75 -26.81
C LYS A 501 -17.88 -7.34 -26.70
N MET A 502 -16.88 -6.52 -26.37
CA MET A 502 -15.49 -6.98 -26.17
C MET A 502 -15.37 -8.03 -25.05
N ILE A 503 -16.10 -7.88 -23.94
CA ILE A 503 -16.10 -8.88 -22.85
C ILE A 503 -16.71 -10.20 -23.33
N LEU A 504 -17.82 -10.16 -24.07
CA LEU A 504 -18.49 -11.36 -24.58
C LEU A 504 -17.62 -12.13 -25.58
N GLU A 505 -16.90 -11.39 -26.43
CA GLU A 505 -15.97 -11.92 -27.45
C GLU A 505 -14.64 -12.44 -26.87
N SER A 506 -14.30 -12.06 -25.63
CA SER A 506 -13.05 -12.50 -24.96
C SER A 506 -13.09 -13.96 -24.49
N GLY A 507 -12.03 -14.46 -23.85
CA GLY A 507 -11.97 -15.81 -23.30
C GLY A 507 -12.89 -16.06 -22.09
N ASP A 508 -13.18 -17.33 -21.80
CA ASP A 508 -14.07 -17.76 -20.69
C ASP A 508 -13.36 -17.87 -19.34
N TRP A 509 -12.04 -17.75 -19.31
CA TRP A 509 -11.21 -17.76 -18.11
C TRP A 509 -10.57 -16.41 -17.90
N LEU A 510 -10.30 -16.09 -16.63
CA LEU A 510 -9.49 -14.96 -16.23
C LEU A 510 -8.19 -15.47 -15.57
N ILE A 511 -7.10 -14.73 -15.77
CA ILE A 511 -5.81 -14.98 -15.14
C ILE A 511 -5.47 -13.82 -14.21
N GLY A 512 -5.36 -14.10 -12.91
CA GLY A 512 -4.83 -13.18 -11.91
C GLY A 512 -3.39 -13.52 -11.52
N GLY A 513 -2.61 -12.56 -11.05
CA GLY A 513 -1.22 -12.80 -10.70
C GLY A 513 -0.43 -11.56 -10.31
N ASP A 514 0.82 -11.78 -9.88
CA ASP A 514 1.75 -10.70 -9.57
C ASP A 514 2.39 -10.25 -10.91
N LEU A 515 2.15 -9.03 -11.35
CA LEU A 515 2.61 -8.51 -12.65
C LEU A 515 3.92 -7.75 -12.47
N GLU A 516 4.91 -8.05 -13.31
CA GLU A 516 6.15 -7.27 -13.41
C GLU A 516 6.37 -6.90 -14.87
N VAL A 517 6.51 -5.60 -15.15
CA VAL A 517 6.59 -5.04 -16.50
C VAL A 517 8.01 -4.63 -16.81
N LEU A 518 8.54 -5.04 -17.97
CA LEU A 518 9.94 -4.83 -18.32
C LEU A 518 10.28 -3.34 -18.39
N GLU A 519 9.49 -2.57 -19.11
CA GLU A 519 9.76 -1.16 -19.35
C GLU A 519 8.47 -0.37 -19.47
N ARG A 520 8.61 0.95 -19.39
CA ARG A 520 7.48 1.86 -19.60
C ARG A 520 6.88 1.67 -20.99
N ILE A 521 5.56 1.54 -21.05
CA ILE A 521 4.83 1.44 -22.31
C ILE A 521 4.90 2.78 -23.05
N ARG A 522 5.32 2.72 -24.32
CA ARG A 522 5.38 3.85 -25.24
C ARG A 522 4.59 3.48 -26.49
N TRP A 523 3.74 4.40 -26.95
CA TRP A 523 2.87 4.18 -28.10
C TRP A 523 3.47 4.68 -29.41
N ASN A 524 4.48 5.57 -29.34
CA ASN A 524 5.17 6.15 -30.49
C ASN A 524 4.19 6.79 -31.50
N ASP A 525 3.18 7.48 -31.00
CA ASP A 525 2.10 8.14 -31.74
C ASP A 525 2.14 9.67 -31.62
N ASP A 526 3.32 10.22 -31.34
CA ASP A 526 3.57 11.65 -31.07
C ASP A 526 2.83 12.24 -29.86
N LEU A 527 2.28 11.40 -28.98
CA LEU A 527 1.56 11.81 -27.77
C LEU A 527 2.17 11.30 -26.45
N ASP A 528 3.25 10.52 -26.50
CA ASP A 528 3.87 9.92 -25.30
C ASP A 528 4.40 10.95 -24.29
N GLN A 529 4.72 12.17 -24.73
CA GLN A 529 5.08 13.30 -23.87
C GLN A 529 3.92 13.77 -22.98
N PHE A 530 2.67 13.47 -23.35
CA PHE A 530 1.50 13.77 -22.55
C PHE A 530 1.09 12.60 -21.64
N ARG A 531 1.63 11.40 -21.83
CA ARG A 531 1.31 10.21 -21.02
C ARG A 531 2.13 10.16 -19.74
N LEU A 532 1.91 11.14 -18.87
CA LEU A 532 2.60 11.25 -17.58
C LEU A 532 2.08 10.22 -16.58
N THR A 533 2.97 9.54 -15.86
CA THR A 533 2.59 8.62 -14.77
C THR A 533 2.02 9.42 -13.57
N PRO A 534 1.30 8.79 -12.63
CA PRO A 534 0.86 9.45 -11.42
C PRO A 534 2.00 10.07 -10.61
N ASN A 535 3.17 9.43 -10.57
CA ASN A 535 4.35 9.97 -9.89
C ASN A 535 4.96 11.18 -10.62
N GLU A 536 5.03 11.14 -11.96
CA GLU A 536 5.46 12.29 -12.76
C GLU A 536 4.51 13.48 -12.59
N LEU A 537 3.19 13.23 -12.56
CA LEU A 537 2.19 14.28 -12.29
C LEU A 537 2.39 14.89 -10.89
N ARG A 538 2.62 14.07 -9.86
CA ARG A 538 2.92 14.55 -8.50
C ARG A 538 4.17 15.42 -8.46
N GLU A 539 5.23 15.04 -9.17
CA GLU A 539 6.43 15.86 -9.30
C GLU A 539 6.11 17.18 -10.01
N HIS A 540 5.39 17.12 -11.12
CA HIS A 540 5.03 18.31 -11.89
C HIS A 540 4.21 19.31 -11.07
N PHE A 541 3.23 18.85 -10.28
CA PHE A 541 2.48 19.72 -9.38
C PHE A 541 3.36 20.35 -8.30
N ARG A 542 4.38 19.63 -7.81
CA ARG A 542 5.37 20.16 -6.85
C ARG A 542 6.25 21.22 -7.49
N GLU A 543 6.74 21.00 -8.70
CA GLU A 543 7.52 21.98 -9.46
C GLU A 543 6.73 23.26 -9.71
N MET A 544 5.43 23.12 -10.02
CA MET A 544 4.48 24.23 -10.16
C MET A 544 4.12 24.91 -8.84
N LYS A 545 4.58 24.37 -7.69
CA LYS A 545 4.24 24.82 -6.33
C LYS A 545 2.72 24.89 -6.11
N ALA A 546 1.99 23.91 -6.65
CA ALA A 546 0.55 23.82 -6.44
C ALA A 546 0.27 23.63 -4.94
N ASP A 547 -0.65 24.43 -4.38
CA ASP A 547 -1.17 24.21 -3.03
C ASP A 547 -2.44 23.35 -3.03
N THR A 548 -3.06 23.19 -4.20
CA THR A 548 -4.14 22.24 -4.45
C THR A 548 -4.22 21.88 -5.93
N VAL A 549 -4.67 20.66 -6.20
CA VAL A 549 -4.89 20.14 -7.55
C VAL A 549 -6.35 19.73 -7.72
N PHE A 550 -6.98 20.19 -8.79
CA PHE A 550 -8.34 19.81 -9.17
C PHE A 550 -8.35 19.16 -10.55
N ALA A 551 -8.99 17.99 -10.65
CA ALA A 551 -8.97 17.19 -11.86
C ALA A 551 -10.26 17.31 -12.68
N PHE A 552 -10.11 17.36 -14.00
CA PHE A 552 -11.20 17.30 -14.96
C PHE A 552 -10.98 16.13 -15.92
N GLN A 553 -11.76 15.06 -15.73
CA GLN A 553 -11.84 13.91 -16.63
C GLN A 553 -12.65 14.26 -17.87
N LEU A 554 -12.15 13.87 -19.05
CA LEU A 554 -12.89 14.02 -20.30
C LEU A 554 -12.52 12.96 -21.33
N ARG A 555 -13.48 12.64 -22.20
CA ARG A 555 -13.28 11.83 -23.41
C ARG A 555 -13.72 12.56 -24.69
N ASN A 556 -14.25 13.77 -24.53
CA ASN A 556 -14.87 14.56 -25.60
C ASN A 556 -14.06 15.84 -25.83
N PRO A 557 -14.20 16.49 -27.00
CA PRO A 557 -13.70 17.85 -27.21
C PRO A 557 -14.19 18.84 -26.15
N ILE A 558 -13.36 19.83 -25.82
CA ILE A 558 -13.69 20.89 -24.85
C ILE A 558 -14.55 21.95 -25.53
N HIS A 559 -15.75 22.18 -25.01
CA HIS A 559 -16.57 23.36 -25.28
C HIS A 559 -16.60 24.27 -24.04
N ASN A 560 -17.10 25.49 -24.18
CA ASN A 560 -17.07 26.50 -23.11
C ASN A 560 -17.93 26.11 -21.89
N GLY A 561 -18.84 25.15 -22.01
CA GLY A 561 -19.51 24.54 -20.86
C GLY A 561 -18.55 23.80 -19.93
N HIS A 562 -17.57 23.07 -20.45
CA HIS A 562 -16.52 22.46 -19.65
C HIS A 562 -15.61 23.54 -19.06
N SER A 563 -15.28 24.57 -19.85
CA SER A 563 -14.51 25.74 -19.39
C SER A 563 -15.16 26.39 -18.17
N LEU A 564 -16.47 26.63 -18.21
CA LEU A 564 -17.24 27.20 -17.10
C LEU A 564 -17.09 26.38 -15.80
N LEU A 565 -17.14 25.05 -15.89
CA LEU A 565 -16.95 24.17 -14.72
C LEU A 565 -15.54 24.29 -14.13
N MET A 566 -14.52 24.30 -14.98
CA MET A 566 -13.12 24.41 -14.57
C MET A 566 -12.80 25.80 -13.99
N GLU A 567 -13.30 26.86 -14.62
CA GLU A 567 -13.21 28.26 -14.18
C GLU A 567 -13.88 28.46 -12.82
N THR A 568 -15.14 28.02 -12.70
CA THR A 568 -15.91 28.16 -11.46
C THR A 568 -15.22 27.42 -10.32
N THR A 569 -14.65 26.24 -10.59
CA THR A 569 -13.88 25.48 -9.59
C THR A 569 -12.64 26.26 -9.14
N ARG A 570 -11.86 26.79 -10.08
CA ARG A 570 -10.66 27.58 -9.76
C ARG A 570 -11.00 28.80 -8.92
N GLN A 571 -12.05 29.53 -9.29
CA GLN A 571 -12.48 30.70 -8.53
C GLN A 571 -12.94 30.32 -7.12
N TRP A 572 -13.74 29.26 -7.01
CA TRP A 572 -14.17 28.75 -5.71
C TRP A 572 -12.98 28.37 -4.82
N LEU A 573 -11.95 27.70 -5.36
CA LEU A 573 -10.73 27.36 -4.61
C LEU A 573 -9.99 28.62 -4.13
N LYS A 574 -9.87 29.64 -4.98
CA LYS A 574 -9.27 30.93 -4.60
C LYS A 574 -10.05 31.60 -3.46
N ASP A 575 -11.38 31.61 -3.56
CA ASP A 575 -12.27 32.16 -2.53
C ASP A 575 -12.17 31.40 -1.20
N HIS A 576 -11.72 30.14 -1.24
CA HIS A 576 -11.50 29.28 -0.06
C HIS A 576 -10.03 29.23 0.40
N GLY A 577 -9.21 30.20 -0.02
CA GLY A 577 -7.86 30.41 0.52
C GLY A 577 -6.73 29.68 -0.20
N PHE A 578 -7.01 28.96 -1.29
CA PHE A 578 -5.94 28.40 -2.14
C PHE A 578 -5.37 29.50 -3.05
N HIS A 579 -4.07 29.73 -2.96
CA HIS A 579 -3.33 30.75 -3.72
C HIS A 579 -2.87 30.25 -5.09
N ASN A 580 -2.56 28.96 -5.23
CA ASN A 580 -2.05 28.37 -6.46
C ASN A 580 -2.78 27.07 -6.89
N PRO A 581 -4.11 27.13 -7.14
CA PRO A 581 -4.86 25.97 -7.59
C PRO A 581 -4.48 25.60 -9.04
N VAL A 582 -3.99 24.36 -9.23
CA VAL A 582 -3.60 23.83 -10.54
C VAL A 582 -4.66 22.88 -11.09
N LEU A 583 -5.04 23.10 -12.35
CA LEU A 583 -5.95 22.22 -13.08
C LEU A 583 -5.17 21.04 -13.66
N LEU A 584 -5.61 19.82 -13.38
CA LEU A 584 -5.26 18.63 -14.15
C LEU A 584 -6.34 18.37 -15.21
N LEU A 585 -6.09 18.86 -16.44
CA LEU A 585 -6.95 18.61 -17.59
C LEU A 585 -6.54 17.27 -18.20
N HIS A 586 -7.40 16.26 -18.05
CA HIS A 586 -6.94 14.88 -18.11
C HIS A 586 -7.75 14.02 -19.10
N PRO A 587 -7.59 14.23 -20.43
CA PRO A 587 -8.25 13.41 -21.43
C PRO A 587 -7.89 11.92 -21.29
N LEU A 588 -8.89 11.06 -21.41
CA LEU A 588 -8.70 9.62 -21.53
C LEU A 588 -8.12 9.27 -22.91
N GLY A 589 -7.13 8.39 -22.95
CA GLY A 589 -6.40 8.00 -24.16
C GLY A 589 -6.23 6.50 -24.40
N GLY A 590 -6.80 5.64 -23.56
CA GLY A 590 -7.00 4.24 -23.92
C GLY A 590 -8.14 4.08 -24.94
N TRP A 591 -8.59 2.84 -25.12
CA TRP A 591 -9.68 2.50 -26.04
C TRP A 591 -10.93 3.35 -25.79
N THR A 592 -11.53 3.83 -26.89
CA THR A 592 -12.82 4.51 -26.94
C THR A 592 -13.65 3.92 -28.08
N LYS A 593 -14.98 3.98 -27.98
CA LYS A 593 -15.89 3.51 -29.03
C LYS A 593 -15.71 4.30 -30.34
N GLU A 594 -16.02 3.65 -31.47
CA GLU A 594 -15.72 4.14 -32.82
C GLU A 594 -16.28 5.53 -33.16
N ASP A 595 -17.43 5.91 -32.58
CA ASP A 595 -18.07 7.19 -32.90
C ASP A 595 -17.59 8.36 -32.03
N ASP A 596 -16.68 8.12 -31.06
CA ASP A 596 -16.01 9.18 -30.31
C ASP A 596 -14.89 9.83 -31.16
N VAL A 597 -14.51 11.06 -30.82
CA VAL A 597 -13.43 11.76 -31.53
C VAL A 597 -12.08 11.10 -31.18
N PRO A 598 -11.25 10.74 -32.16
CA PRO A 598 -9.94 10.13 -31.92
C PRO A 598 -9.06 10.96 -31.00
N LEU A 599 -8.20 10.30 -30.21
CA LEU A 599 -7.34 10.93 -29.22
C LEU A 599 -6.48 12.06 -29.80
N ALA A 600 -5.80 11.82 -30.93
CA ALA A 600 -4.94 12.82 -31.57
C ALA A 600 -5.71 14.11 -31.92
N VAL A 601 -6.95 13.98 -32.41
CA VAL A 601 -7.82 15.12 -32.74
C VAL A 601 -8.25 15.85 -31.47
N ARG A 602 -8.61 15.11 -30.41
CA ARG A 602 -8.93 15.72 -29.10
C ARG A 602 -7.74 16.46 -28.52
N MET A 603 -6.55 15.87 -28.53
CA MET A 603 -5.33 16.51 -28.03
C MET A 603 -4.98 17.78 -28.82
N ALA A 604 -5.12 17.75 -30.15
CA ALA A 604 -4.94 18.94 -30.98
C ALA A 604 -5.99 20.02 -30.64
N GLN A 605 -7.25 19.62 -30.41
CA GLN A 605 -8.33 20.54 -30.03
C GLN A 605 -8.11 21.14 -28.64
N HIS A 606 -7.66 20.35 -27.67
CA HIS A 606 -7.37 20.82 -26.31
C HIS A 606 -6.17 21.76 -26.28
N GLN A 607 -5.12 21.46 -27.06
CA GLN A 607 -3.99 22.37 -27.21
C GLN A 607 -4.41 23.68 -27.89
N ALA A 608 -5.20 23.62 -28.97
CA ALA A 608 -5.74 24.82 -29.61
C ALA A 608 -6.58 25.65 -28.62
N PHE A 609 -7.36 24.98 -27.77
CA PHE A 609 -8.14 25.63 -26.72
C PHE A 609 -7.26 26.30 -25.65
N LEU A 610 -6.19 25.67 -25.20
CA LEU A 610 -5.26 26.26 -24.21
C LEU A 610 -4.33 27.34 -24.81
N ASN A 611 -4.14 27.35 -26.13
CA ASN A 611 -3.31 28.32 -26.83
C ASN A 611 -4.08 29.60 -27.20
N GLU A 612 -5.41 29.53 -27.24
CA GLU A 612 -6.22 30.69 -27.60
C GLU A 612 -6.27 31.64 -26.41
N ASP A 613 -5.75 32.85 -26.61
CA ASP A 613 -5.58 33.88 -25.59
C ASP A 613 -6.95 34.49 -25.23
N THR A 614 -7.77 33.71 -24.53
CA THR A 614 -9.09 34.13 -24.06
C THR A 614 -9.02 34.48 -22.58
N ASP A 615 -8.69 35.74 -22.30
CA ASP A 615 -9.22 36.53 -21.16
C ASP A 615 -9.18 35.82 -19.78
N ASP A 616 -8.01 35.34 -19.35
CA ASP A 616 -7.76 34.70 -18.03
C ASP A 616 -8.56 33.42 -17.71
N ARG A 617 -9.39 32.92 -18.62
CA ARG A 617 -10.36 31.83 -18.35
C ARG A 617 -9.69 30.56 -17.85
N LEU A 618 -8.68 30.07 -18.58
CA LEU A 618 -7.86 28.95 -18.14
C LEU A 618 -6.39 29.28 -18.29
N ASP A 619 -5.87 29.96 -17.27
CA ASP A 619 -4.43 30.19 -17.08
C ASP A 619 -3.62 28.91 -17.38
N ARG A 620 -2.91 28.95 -18.51
CA ARG A 620 -2.08 27.84 -19.00
C ARG A 620 -0.92 27.55 -18.06
N SER A 621 -0.38 28.58 -17.39
CA SER A 621 0.70 28.40 -16.42
C SER A 621 0.25 27.61 -15.19
N ARG A 622 -1.07 27.45 -14.98
CA ARG A 622 -1.69 26.69 -13.89
C ARG A 622 -2.57 25.55 -14.41
N THR A 623 -2.25 25.01 -15.59
CA THR A 623 -2.98 23.91 -16.20
C THR A 623 -2.01 22.86 -16.75
N VAL A 624 -2.16 21.63 -16.27
CA VAL A 624 -1.40 20.46 -16.74
C VAL A 624 -2.31 19.65 -17.66
N LEU A 625 -1.93 19.54 -18.92
CA LEU A 625 -2.58 18.67 -19.90
C LEU A 625 -1.85 17.33 -19.95
N ALA A 626 -2.51 16.25 -19.55
CA ALA A 626 -1.95 14.89 -19.55
C ALA A 626 -2.96 13.85 -20.02
N ILE A 627 -2.50 12.72 -20.53
CA ILE A 627 -3.33 11.63 -21.04
C ILE A 627 -3.45 10.54 -19.99
N PHE A 628 -4.69 10.18 -19.64
CA PHE A 628 -5.00 9.05 -18.78
C PHE A 628 -5.08 7.77 -19.62
N PRO A 629 -4.23 6.74 -19.39
CA PRO A 629 -4.08 5.61 -20.31
C PRO A 629 -5.20 4.57 -20.26
N SER A 630 -6.14 4.68 -19.31
CA SER A 630 -7.20 3.67 -19.14
C SER A 630 -8.09 3.54 -20.38
N PRO A 631 -8.48 2.32 -20.76
CA PRO A 631 -9.64 2.08 -21.61
C PRO A 631 -10.90 2.71 -21.01
N MET A 632 -11.79 3.23 -21.85
CA MET A 632 -13.11 3.70 -21.45
C MET A 632 -14.09 2.53 -21.39
N SER A 633 -14.74 2.34 -20.24
CA SER A 633 -15.75 1.28 -20.09
C SER A 633 -17.13 1.73 -20.55
N TYR A 634 -17.44 3.01 -20.42
CA TYR A 634 -18.79 3.58 -20.52
C TYR A 634 -19.77 3.02 -19.46
N ALA A 635 -19.27 2.72 -18.26
CA ALA A 635 -20.06 2.10 -17.17
C ALA A 635 -20.64 3.11 -16.16
N GLY A 636 -20.80 4.38 -16.56
CA GLY A 636 -21.56 5.38 -15.81
C GLY A 636 -21.12 5.55 -14.35
N PRO A 637 -22.06 5.44 -13.37
CA PRO A 637 -21.75 5.57 -11.94
C PRO A 637 -20.72 4.57 -11.38
N THR A 638 -20.57 3.40 -12.02
CA THR A 638 -19.52 2.44 -11.65
C THR A 638 -18.15 2.95 -12.07
N GLU A 639 -18.04 3.46 -13.30
CA GLU A 639 -16.76 3.89 -13.87
C GLU A 639 -16.29 5.26 -13.37
N VAL A 640 -17.20 6.20 -13.07
CA VAL A 640 -16.80 7.51 -12.57
C VAL A 640 -16.01 7.42 -11.25
N GLN A 641 -16.26 6.39 -10.45
CA GLN A 641 -15.47 6.08 -9.26
C GLN A 641 -14.02 5.68 -9.61
N TRP A 642 -13.84 4.85 -10.63
CA TRP A 642 -12.51 4.52 -11.17
C TRP A 642 -11.79 5.76 -11.70
N HIS A 643 -12.48 6.62 -12.46
CA HIS A 643 -11.90 7.87 -12.97
C HIS A 643 -11.46 8.81 -11.84
N ALA A 644 -12.22 8.87 -10.74
CA ALA A 644 -11.89 9.67 -9.56
C ALA A 644 -10.72 9.07 -8.76
N LYS A 645 -10.78 7.76 -8.49
CA LYS A 645 -9.73 7.03 -7.78
C LYS A 645 -8.38 7.14 -8.50
N ALA A 646 -8.35 7.00 -9.82
CA ALA A 646 -7.14 7.16 -10.62
C ALA A 646 -6.52 8.56 -10.47
N ARG A 647 -7.33 9.61 -10.28
CA ARG A 647 -6.87 10.99 -10.09
C ARG A 647 -6.44 11.27 -8.66
N MET A 648 -7.06 10.62 -7.69
CA MET A 648 -6.54 10.59 -6.32
C MET A 648 -5.09 10.04 -6.29
N CYS A 649 -4.75 9.06 -7.14
CA CYS A 649 -3.38 8.55 -7.27
C CYS A 649 -2.39 9.60 -7.79
N THR A 650 -2.82 10.63 -8.53
CA THR A 650 -1.94 11.71 -9.03
C THR A 650 -1.73 12.83 -8.00
N GLY A 651 -2.33 12.73 -6.81
CA GLY A 651 -2.33 13.80 -5.82
C GLY A 651 -3.43 14.85 -6.02
N ALA A 652 -4.42 14.60 -6.88
CA ALA A 652 -5.58 15.50 -6.97
C ALA A 652 -6.35 15.54 -5.64
N ASN A 653 -6.68 16.73 -5.17
CA ASN A 653 -7.46 16.98 -3.95
C ASN A 653 -8.94 17.19 -4.28
N PHE A 654 -9.25 17.68 -5.47
CA PHE A 654 -10.62 17.96 -5.92
C PHE A 654 -10.92 17.25 -7.24
N TYR A 655 -12.17 16.82 -7.41
CA TYR A 655 -12.62 16.15 -8.63
C TYR A 655 -13.93 16.74 -9.13
N ILE A 656 -13.89 17.30 -10.33
CA ILE A 656 -15.07 17.88 -10.98
C ILE A 656 -15.89 16.75 -11.58
N VAL A 657 -17.19 16.74 -11.27
CA VAL A 657 -18.15 15.79 -11.85
C VAL A 657 -19.39 16.52 -12.35
N GLY A 658 -19.69 16.32 -13.64
CA GLY A 658 -20.88 16.87 -14.29
C GLY A 658 -22.06 15.89 -14.34
N ARG A 659 -23.00 16.15 -15.26
CA ARG A 659 -24.13 15.28 -15.60
C ARG A 659 -23.66 14.05 -16.37
N ASP A 660 -24.24 12.89 -16.06
CA ASP A 660 -24.05 11.62 -16.77
C ASP A 660 -22.58 11.26 -17.03
N PRO A 661 -21.71 11.31 -15.99
CA PRO A 661 -20.30 11.02 -16.18
C PRO A 661 -20.13 9.55 -16.60
N ALA A 662 -19.25 9.32 -17.57
CA ALA A 662 -19.01 8.00 -18.15
C ALA A 662 -20.24 7.29 -18.74
N GLY A 663 -21.35 8.00 -18.97
CA GLY A 663 -22.55 7.43 -19.59
C GLY A 663 -22.48 7.35 -21.11
N LEU A 664 -23.46 6.64 -21.67
CA LEU A 664 -23.79 6.61 -23.09
C LEU A 664 -25.33 6.54 -23.27
N PRO A 665 -25.85 6.83 -24.47
CA PRO A 665 -27.24 6.53 -24.80
C PRO A 665 -27.56 5.05 -24.62
N HIS A 666 -28.79 4.72 -24.22
CA HIS A 666 -29.21 3.34 -24.03
C HIS A 666 -29.08 2.55 -25.35
N PRO A 667 -28.42 1.38 -25.37
CA PRO A 667 -28.11 0.70 -26.64
C PRO A 667 -29.35 0.32 -27.46
N SER A 668 -30.45 -0.06 -26.80
CA SER A 668 -31.73 -0.37 -27.47
C SER A 668 -32.59 0.85 -27.82
N ASP A 669 -32.36 2.01 -27.20
CA ASP A 669 -33.18 3.21 -27.37
C ASP A 669 -32.30 4.45 -27.20
N LYS A 670 -31.73 4.92 -28.31
CA LYS A 670 -30.78 6.05 -28.32
C LYS A 670 -31.41 7.38 -27.87
N SER A 671 -32.72 7.45 -27.64
CA SER A 671 -33.39 8.64 -27.10
C SER A 671 -33.27 8.75 -25.57
N LYS A 672 -32.88 7.67 -24.89
CA LYS A 672 -32.70 7.61 -23.44
C LYS A 672 -31.23 7.47 -23.09
N ASP A 673 -30.84 7.95 -21.92
CA ASP A 673 -29.53 7.68 -21.34
C ASP A 673 -29.54 6.29 -20.69
N LEU A 674 -28.42 5.55 -20.75
CA LEU A 674 -28.31 4.25 -20.09
C LEU A 674 -28.36 4.37 -18.57
N TYR A 675 -27.89 5.49 -18.03
CA TYR A 675 -27.84 5.77 -16.61
C TYR A 675 -28.67 7.00 -16.28
N ASP A 676 -29.19 7.07 -15.05
CA ASP A 676 -29.75 8.33 -14.57
C ASP A 676 -28.63 9.38 -14.51
N PRO A 677 -28.83 10.57 -15.10
CA PRO A 677 -27.77 11.56 -15.25
C PRO A 677 -27.23 12.14 -13.93
N THR A 678 -27.92 11.91 -12.82
CA THR A 678 -27.54 12.37 -11.48
C THR A 678 -26.83 11.29 -10.66
N HIS A 679 -26.91 10.01 -11.07
CA HIS A 679 -26.37 8.91 -10.26
C HIS A 679 -24.85 8.98 -10.14
N GLY A 680 -24.14 9.39 -11.19
CA GLY A 680 -22.68 9.47 -11.14
C GLY A 680 -22.16 10.38 -10.02
N SER A 681 -22.70 11.59 -9.91
CA SER A 681 -22.30 12.52 -8.84
C SER A 681 -22.75 12.06 -7.46
N LYS A 682 -24.00 11.58 -7.32
CA LYS A 682 -24.53 11.07 -6.04
C LYS A 682 -23.71 9.90 -5.51
N VAL A 683 -23.44 8.89 -6.34
CA VAL A 683 -22.64 7.72 -5.98
C VAL A 683 -21.23 8.15 -5.56
N LEU A 684 -20.61 9.05 -6.32
CA LEU A 684 -19.25 9.49 -6.03
C LEU A 684 -19.13 10.19 -4.66
N THR A 685 -20.13 10.97 -4.25
CA THR A 685 -20.13 11.67 -2.95
C THR A 685 -20.25 10.74 -1.74
N MET A 686 -20.72 9.50 -1.94
CA MET A 686 -20.87 8.49 -0.86
C MET A 686 -19.94 7.29 -1.05
N ALA A 687 -19.07 7.30 -2.06
CA ALA A 687 -18.25 6.15 -2.43
C ALA A 687 -17.15 5.90 -1.37
N PRO A 688 -17.06 4.67 -0.82
CA PRO A 688 -16.00 4.32 0.11
C PRO A 688 -14.62 4.36 -0.57
N GLY A 689 -13.59 4.72 0.19
CA GLY A 689 -12.20 4.72 -0.26
C GLY A 689 -11.78 5.96 -1.07
N LEU A 690 -12.64 6.97 -1.23
CA LEU A 690 -12.34 8.24 -1.90
C LEU A 690 -12.17 9.43 -0.94
N ASN A 691 -11.94 9.17 0.34
CA ASN A 691 -11.95 10.18 1.42
C ASN A 691 -10.95 11.34 1.27
N GLN A 692 -9.96 11.21 0.37
CA GLN A 692 -8.94 12.23 0.11
C GLN A 692 -9.32 13.18 -1.04
N LEU A 693 -10.45 12.92 -1.70
CA LEU A 693 -10.89 13.66 -2.86
C LEU A 693 -12.20 14.38 -2.53
N HIS A 694 -12.17 15.70 -2.61
CA HIS A 694 -13.35 16.54 -2.51
C HIS A 694 -14.09 16.51 -3.86
N ILE A 695 -15.29 15.94 -3.85
CA ILE A 695 -16.12 15.85 -5.05
C ILE A 695 -16.86 17.17 -5.26
N LEU A 696 -16.71 17.75 -6.45
CA LEU A 696 -17.35 19.02 -6.85
C LEU A 696 -18.42 18.73 -7.91
N PRO A 697 -19.68 18.50 -7.50
CA PRO A 697 -20.77 18.24 -8.43
C PRO A 697 -21.27 19.53 -9.07
N PHE A 698 -21.43 19.51 -10.39
CA PHE A 698 -21.99 20.63 -11.14
C PHE A 698 -23.33 20.30 -11.79
N LYS A 699 -24.18 21.32 -11.88
CA LYS A 699 -25.37 21.29 -12.73
C LYS A 699 -24.96 21.29 -14.19
N VAL A 700 -25.91 20.96 -15.07
CA VAL A 700 -25.71 21.01 -16.52
C VAL A 700 -25.36 22.43 -16.95
N ALA A 701 -24.33 22.58 -17.78
CA ALA A 701 -24.04 23.81 -18.50
C ALA A 701 -24.60 23.71 -19.92
N ALA A 702 -25.31 24.74 -20.37
CA ALA A 702 -25.91 24.83 -21.70
C ALA A 702 -25.72 26.24 -22.28
N TYR A 703 -25.92 26.39 -23.59
CA TYR A 703 -25.70 27.68 -24.27
C TYR A 703 -26.88 28.62 -24.01
N HIS A 704 -26.63 29.75 -23.38
CA HIS A 704 -27.67 30.74 -23.09
C HIS A 704 -27.81 31.70 -24.28
N ARG A 705 -28.96 31.66 -24.96
CA ARG A 705 -29.19 32.38 -26.23
C ARG A 705 -29.10 33.90 -26.07
N THR A 706 -29.66 34.44 -24.98
CA THR A 706 -29.67 35.88 -24.69
C THR A 706 -28.27 36.39 -24.32
N LEU A 707 -27.57 35.69 -23.43
CA LEU A 707 -26.23 36.07 -22.97
C LEU A 707 -25.12 35.72 -23.96
N LYS A 708 -25.42 34.88 -24.96
CA LYS A 708 -24.47 34.36 -25.96
C LYS A 708 -23.22 33.74 -25.34
N THR A 709 -23.42 32.97 -24.28
CA THR A 709 -22.34 32.29 -23.55
C THR A 709 -22.86 31.01 -22.91
N MET A 710 -21.95 30.16 -22.43
CA MET A 710 -22.31 28.98 -21.66
C MET A 710 -22.67 29.39 -20.23
N ALA A 711 -23.78 28.88 -19.70
CA ALA A 711 -24.24 29.13 -18.34
C ALA A 711 -24.83 27.87 -17.71
N PHE A 712 -24.90 27.85 -16.37
CA PHE A 712 -25.59 26.77 -15.66
C PHE A 712 -27.10 26.82 -15.95
N TYR A 713 -27.65 25.67 -16.32
CA TYR A 713 -29.04 25.53 -16.71
C TYR A 713 -29.99 25.87 -15.56
N ASP A 714 -30.97 26.74 -15.83
CA ASP A 714 -32.08 27.06 -14.94
C ASP A 714 -33.40 26.53 -15.55
N PRO A 715 -34.05 25.53 -14.91
CA PRO A 715 -35.32 24.99 -15.40
C PRO A 715 -36.43 26.04 -15.55
N ASN A 716 -36.39 27.13 -14.78
CA ASN A 716 -37.39 28.20 -14.86
C ASN A 716 -37.22 29.09 -16.09
N LYS A 717 -36.09 28.98 -16.80
CA LYS A 717 -35.75 29.77 -17.98
C LYS A 717 -35.42 28.87 -19.18
N HIS A 718 -36.10 27.72 -19.30
CA HIS A 718 -35.78 26.70 -20.29
C HIS A 718 -35.61 27.24 -21.72
N ASP A 719 -36.52 28.11 -22.16
CA ASP A 719 -36.54 28.68 -23.51
C ASP A 719 -35.32 29.56 -23.84
N GLU A 720 -34.59 30.02 -22.82
CA GLU A 720 -33.36 30.81 -22.97
C GLU A 720 -32.12 29.94 -23.23
N PHE A 721 -32.21 28.61 -23.07
CA PHE A 721 -31.09 27.68 -23.23
C PHE A 721 -31.17 26.85 -24.52
N ASP A 722 -30.02 26.62 -25.15
CA ASP A 722 -29.84 25.73 -26.28
C ASP A 722 -28.90 24.58 -25.91
N PHE A 723 -29.38 23.34 -26.09
CA PHE A 723 -28.60 22.13 -25.85
C PHE A 723 -28.01 21.63 -27.17
N ILE A 724 -26.72 21.87 -27.36
CA ILE A 724 -25.99 21.44 -28.56
C ILE A 724 -25.39 20.06 -28.28
N SER A 725 -26.11 19.01 -28.70
CA SER A 725 -25.64 17.62 -28.57
C SER A 725 -24.42 17.35 -29.44
N GLY A 726 -23.66 16.29 -29.10
CA GLY A 726 -22.54 15.85 -29.94
C GLY A 726 -22.94 15.55 -31.38
N THR A 727 -24.14 14.99 -31.61
CA THR A 727 -24.67 14.74 -32.96
C THR A 727 -24.94 16.04 -33.72
N ARG A 728 -25.52 17.06 -33.05
CA ARG A 728 -25.76 18.36 -33.66
C ARG A 728 -24.45 19.08 -33.97
N MET A 729 -23.50 19.07 -33.03
CA MET A 729 -22.15 19.60 -33.20
C MET A 729 -21.44 18.97 -34.42
N ARG A 730 -21.49 17.63 -34.54
CA ARG A 730 -20.96 16.89 -35.70
C ARG A 730 -21.57 17.35 -37.02
N LYS A 731 -22.89 17.56 -37.06
CA LYS A 731 -23.61 18.03 -38.25
C LYS A 731 -23.15 19.44 -38.67
N ILE A 732 -23.06 20.36 -37.71
CA ILE A 732 -22.57 21.74 -37.95
C ILE A 732 -21.14 21.69 -38.51
N ALA A 733 -20.25 20.92 -37.89
CA ALA A 733 -18.86 20.78 -38.32
C ALA A 733 -18.71 20.21 -39.75
N ARG A 734 -19.46 19.13 -40.07
CA ARG A 734 -19.44 18.50 -41.41
C ARG A 734 -19.92 19.45 -42.52
N ASN A 735 -20.88 20.32 -42.20
CA ASN A 735 -21.42 21.30 -43.15
C ASN A 735 -20.51 22.53 -43.32
N GLY A 736 -19.44 22.67 -42.54
CA GLY A 736 -18.62 23.89 -42.51
C GLY A 736 -19.33 25.09 -41.88
N GLU A 737 -20.39 24.85 -41.12
CA GLU A 737 -21.10 25.87 -40.35
C GLU A 737 -20.33 26.22 -39.07
N GLN A 738 -20.61 27.40 -38.51
CA GLN A 738 -20.09 27.81 -37.21
C GLN A 738 -21.13 27.50 -36.12
N PRO A 739 -20.72 27.03 -34.93
CA PRO A 739 -21.62 26.95 -33.79
C PRO A 739 -21.98 28.37 -33.33
N PRO A 740 -23.00 28.52 -32.47
CA PRO A 740 -23.26 29.81 -31.83
C PRO A 740 -22.00 30.37 -31.16
N ASP A 741 -21.77 31.67 -31.37
CA ASP A 741 -20.64 32.37 -30.78
C ASP A 741 -20.62 32.18 -29.25
N GLY A 742 -19.46 31.92 -28.67
CA GLY A 742 -19.33 31.59 -27.25
C GLY A 742 -19.65 30.14 -26.85
N PHE A 743 -20.04 29.24 -27.77
CA PHE A 743 -20.18 27.80 -27.48
C PHE A 743 -18.83 27.09 -27.32
N MET A 744 -17.88 27.36 -28.22
CA MET A 744 -16.53 26.79 -28.24
C MET A 744 -15.57 27.85 -28.77
N VAL A 745 -14.33 27.84 -28.28
CA VAL A 745 -13.31 28.76 -28.78
C VAL A 745 -13.02 28.49 -30.28
N PRO A 746 -12.90 29.54 -31.12
CA PRO A 746 -12.72 29.41 -32.56
C PRO A 746 -11.58 28.47 -33.02
N ALA A 747 -10.41 28.53 -32.39
CA ALA A 747 -9.28 27.66 -32.76
C ALA A 747 -9.59 26.19 -32.46
N GLY A 748 -10.23 25.92 -31.32
CA GLY A 748 -10.72 24.59 -30.96
C GLY A 748 -11.78 24.09 -31.94
N TRP A 749 -12.72 24.94 -32.36
CA TRP A 749 -13.73 24.58 -33.36
C TRP A 749 -13.10 24.25 -34.71
N LYS A 750 -12.11 25.03 -35.16
CA LYS A 750 -11.41 24.82 -36.43
C LYS A 750 -10.78 23.43 -36.51
N VAL A 751 -10.18 22.94 -35.43
CA VAL A 751 -9.62 21.57 -35.37
C VAL A 751 -10.72 20.52 -35.60
N LEU A 752 -11.86 20.66 -34.91
CA LEU A 752 -12.98 19.71 -35.07
C LEU A 752 -13.62 19.79 -36.45
N ALA A 753 -13.84 21.00 -36.98
CA ALA A 753 -14.40 21.21 -38.30
C ALA A 753 -13.53 20.54 -39.37
N ASN A 754 -12.21 20.73 -39.32
CA ASN A 754 -11.27 20.09 -40.24
C ASN A 754 -11.36 18.56 -40.19
N TYR A 755 -11.40 17.98 -39.00
CA TYR A 755 -11.54 16.53 -38.82
C TYR A 755 -12.86 16.00 -39.41
N TYR A 756 -13.99 16.62 -39.08
CA TYR A 756 -15.28 16.13 -39.58
C TYR A 756 -15.45 16.34 -41.08
N GLN A 757 -14.81 17.35 -41.66
CA GLN A 757 -14.78 17.57 -43.11
C GLN A 757 -13.87 16.58 -43.83
N SER A 758 -12.77 16.12 -43.23
CA SER A 758 -11.92 15.09 -43.85
C SER A 758 -12.65 13.75 -43.99
N LEU A 759 -13.43 13.36 -42.97
CA LEU A 759 -14.27 12.15 -43.04
C LEU A 759 -15.29 12.19 -44.18
N SER A 760 -15.86 13.37 -44.48
CA SER A 760 -16.81 13.55 -45.58
C SER A 760 -16.15 13.48 -46.96
N LYS A 761 -14.85 13.81 -47.07
CA LYS A 761 -14.09 13.72 -48.32
C LYS A 761 -13.71 12.29 -48.65
N GLU A 762 -13.25 11.51 -47.67
CA GLU A 762 -12.90 10.10 -47.85
C GLU A 762 -14.10 9.24 -48.26
N SER A 763 -15.31 9.58 -47.81
CA SER A 763 -16.54 8.89 -48.22
C SER A 763 -17.07 9.33 -49.60
N GLY A 764 -16.63 10.47 -50.13
CA GLY A 764 -16.97 10.95 -51.47
C GLY A 764 -16.15 10.28 -52.59
N ASP A 765 -14.92 9.85 -52.32
CA ASP A 765 -14.04 9.22 -53.33
C ASP A 765 -14.34 7.72 -53.54
N ILE A 766 -15.03 7.05 -52.62
CA ILE A 766 -15.43 5.63 -52.76
C ILE A 766 -16.64 5.47 -53.71
N THR A 767 -17.37 6.55 -54.02
CA THR A 767 -18.53 6.50 -54.94
C THR A 767 -18.20 6.89 -56.39
N LYS A 768 -16.89 7.05 -56.72
CA LYS A 768 -16.43 7.51 -58.03
C LYS A 768 -15.46 6.60 -58.78
N ASN A 769 -15.30 5.34 -58.37
CA ASN A 769 -14.58 4.33 -59.15
C ASN A 769 -15.46 3.10 -59.43
#